data_AF-A0A7J5HBM6-F1
#
_entry.id   AF-A0A7J5HBM6-F1
#
_cell.length_a   1.000
_cell.length_b   1.000
_cell.length_c   1.000
_cell.angle_alpha   90.00
_cell.angle_beta   90.00
_cell.angle_gamma   90.00
#
_symmetry.space_group_name_H-M   'P 1'
#
loop_
_entity.id
_entity.type
_entity.pdbx_description
1 polymer ?
#
loop_
_entity_poly.entity_id
_entity_poly.type
_entity_poly.pdbx_seq_one_letter_code
_entity_poly.pdbx_strand_id
1 'polypeptide(L)'
;MNRLLLGWAFVAFLCGGCTDKNRVSVDNDIVKLEFDLQKGTYKGIDMATGQTCIYDASWRVDDYTSTDADSIYYQIEAIRDSLGKGQSIQIVSVKKGQPDLVFNFNLYDKEPFVVMYGGVRNQTSSDVQIKEISPVVNARLFQGIDISKNFRLIDGEGGGCPTYVRETPSLLSQNNMILHFGTDDDFHSLVAGGVSYSEFAKYALMGEKERRKADLENHPLDGLRLVSYMDLGEDAVDADTVLPYATFSAVAPYKFEGNVAYKEARTVVWADREIGVKLHNLKKDKSYVVGLSWCDDADRRRQTVSLKYGNEEIACIENCRLPSLKNNEDAEIVYFEIPVAANVQEPQLLVKQAGGDNVVISEVVIYEGKLSADCLNIPQKVEILEADFKECTFNLYASDVVGKRVDAKSGYIAENDRFYLDFITRNPVYSAEKYAQTLRTLQQIKLNYYYFPTICMWYAMMPIYGGNIVMGTNDTVGAVEEMERVKSSGFLKYTTMGIRLVPDCYDENNENGWWDDEHWRLHGSGPQGEGMKLKSGHYRSPYDSSKKWAQAILDLGGLPFTYFQTAVRSKDYAEAYPEHMLFNESFHEIDTFDWLNKNYTTYDFTDEGFVAHMRDVYRNLHDAGITGMMFDYPYTGWPVYGGMDDKYSTAASAYRTIFKLASEGLGDEAYIHERNLKYGSDIALGYVASQRTWGDTDVITPEMVTRSGLRWYKNRVVVNYDMDAKNLLKAQPSDSEDGINKLLTMSYVTASRLLLANSFGTLDSAHVYKLSRIYPFHQFARSARPLDAFTADYPRVYGMKLTDKWSSLTFFNEDEEHSQKIAVRLSGIEGRGGAGLQADKRYYVYDFWNDRLIGIFKGSDVLEQELRKGEARQMAVREMESNPQVLSTDRHLLQGLLELSEVSWNEETKELAGYAELVAGEPMRIAIASNGWNPQSCSVSDAEVKCSSEKNSEDIVKLSLESACGGKVFWKFSFKK
;
A
#
# COMPACT_ATOMS: atom_id res chain seq x y z
N MET A 1 26.21 -20.18 -23.42
CA MET A 1 27.64 -20.35 -23.80
C MET A 1 27.84 -19.96 -25.27
N ASN A 2 28.38 -18.75 -25.50
CA ASN A 2 29.05 -18.22 -26.72
C ASN A 2 28.85 -16.70 -26.88
N ARG A 3 29.09 -15.93 -25.80
CA ARG A 3 29.40 -14.49 -25.83
C ARG A 3 30.41 -14.06 -24.75
N LEU A 4 31.13 -15.01 -24.14
CA LEU A 4 31.94 -14.80 -22.93
C LEU A 4 33.46 -14.89 -23.15
N LEU A 5 33.93 -14.84 -24.41
CA LEU A 5 35.36 -15.08 -24.74
C LEU A 5 36.01 -14.04 -25.67
N LEU A 6 35.45 -12.83 -25.82
CA LEU A 6 36.07 -11.77 -26.63
C LEU A 6 36.26 -10.43 -25.88
N GLY A 7 36.33 -10.47 -24.56
CA GLY A 7 36.59 -9.29 -23.70
C GLY A 7 38.05 -9.11 -23.27
N TRP A 8 39.02 -9.72 -23.96
CA TRP A 8 40.45 -9.66 -23.61
C TRP A 8 41.28 -9.16 -24.78
N ALA A 9 41.10 -7.88 -25.16
CA ALA A 9 42.09 -7.02 -25.84
C ALA A 9 41.42 -5.76 -26.40
N PHE A 10 40.96 -4.82 -25.57
CA PHE A 10 40.71 -3.44 -26.02
C PHE A 10 40.85 -2.47 -24.83
N VAL A 11 42.02 -2.50 -24.19
CA VAL A 11 42.49 -1.43 -23.30
C VAL A 11 43.61 -0.70 -24.04
N ALA A 12 43.24 0.07 -25.06
CA ALA A 12 44.02 1.18 -25.62
C ALA A 12 43.22 1.83 -26.75
N PHE A 13 43.15 3.16 -26.72
CA PHE A 13 42.58 4.08 -27.72
C PHE A 13 41.05 4.28 -27.72
N LEU A 14 40.62 5.37 -27.08
CA LEU A 14 40.20 6.60 -27.77
C LEU A 14 39.89 7.70 -26.73
N CYS A 15 40.88 8.55 -26.46
CA CYS A 15 40.65 9.87 -25.85
C CYS A 15 40.52 10.89 -26.99
N GLY A 16 39.50 11.76 -26.92
CA GLY A 16 39.37 12.88 -27.84
C GLY A 16 38.29 13.86 -27.39
N GLY A 17 38.65 14.75 -26.47
CA GLY A 17 37.84 15.91 -26.10
C GLY A 17 38.23 16.44 -24.72
N CYS A 18 38.68 17.68 -24.62
CA CYS A 18 39.14 18.32 -23.39
C CYS A 18 38.15 18.18 -22.22
N THR A 19 38.49 17.34 -21.24
CA THR A 19 37.87 17.34 -19.92
C THR A 19 38.93 17.10 -18.86
N ASP A 20 38.74 17.73 -17.71
CA ASP A 20 39.48 17.48 -16.48
C ASP A 20 39.57 15.96 -16.24
N LYS A 21 40.78 15.39 -16.17
CA LYS A 21 40.99 13.92 -16.21
C LYS A 21 40.26 13.15 -15.11
N ASN A 22 39.78 13.84 -14.09
CA ASN A 22 39.14 13.29 -12.90
C ASN A 22 37.60 13.48 -12.89
N ARG A 23 37.00 14.03 -13.95
CA ARG A 23 35.55 14.26 -14.03
C ARG A 23 34.94 13.78 -15.34
N VAL A 24 33.73 13.23 -15.26
CA VAL A 24 32.92 12.83 -16.42
C VAL A 24 31.47 13.25 -16.21
N SER A 25 30.76 13.57 -17.30
CA SER A 25 29.34 13.89 -17.24
C SER A 25 28.56 13.25 -18.37
N VAL A 26 27.26 13.03 -18.13
CA VAL A 26 26.26 12.61 -19.12
C VAL A 26 24.99 13.43 -18.90
N ASP A 27 24.28 13.78 -19.97
CA ASP A 27 23.03 14.53 -19.91
C ASP A 27 22.06 14.16 -21.05
N ASN A 28 20.78 14.50 -20.87
CA ASN A 28 19.71 14.30 -21.86
C ASN A 28 18.95 15.60 -22.16
N ASP A 29 19.63 16.75 -22.08
CA ASP A 29 19.07 18.11 -22.15
C ASP A 29 18.13 18.51 -20.99
N ILE A 30 17.77 17.59 -20.09
CA ILE A 30 16.86 17.84 -18.95
C ILE A 30 17.58 17.59 -17.62
N VAL A 31 18.21 16.42 -17.50
CA VAL A 31 18.98 15.98 -16.35
C VAL A 31 20.43 15.86 -16.78
N LYS A 32 21.34 16.36 -15.93
CA LYS A 32 22.77 16.11 -16.05
C LYS A 32 23.31 15.42 -14.81
N LEU A 33 24.14 14.40 -15.02
CA LEU A 33 24.94 13.77 -13.98
C LEU A 33 26.41 14.14 -14.17
N GLU A 34 27.07 14.59 -13.11
CA GLU A 34 28.51 14.84 -13.10
C GLU A 34 29.18 13.99 -12.00
N PHE A 35 30.17 13.19 -12.39
CA PHE A 35 30.92 12.29 -11.52
C PHE A 35 32.32 12.84 -11.25
N ASP A 36 32.73 12.86 -9.99
CA ASP A 36 34.10 13.10 -9.53
C ASP A 36 34.77 11.75 -9.28
N LEU A 37 35.55 11.30 -10.26
CA LEU A 37 36.19 9.97 -10.26
C LEU A 37 37.32 9.86 -9.22
N GLN A 38 37.82 10.98 -8.71
CA GLN A 38 38.83 10.99 -7.66
C GLN A 38 38.19 10.86 -6.27
N LYS A 39 37.02 11.48 -6.07
CA LYS A 39 36.29 11.40 -4.79
C LYS A 39 35.35 10.21 -4.69
N GLY A 40 35.00 9.60 -5.82
CA GLY A 40 33.97 8.55 -5.87
C GLY A 40 32.57 9.08 -5.57
N THR A 41 32.29 10.33 -5.94
CA THR A 41 30.98 10.97 -5.73
C THR A 41 30.40 11.49 -7.04
N TYR A 42 29.11 11.78 -7.05
CA TYR A 42 28.42 12.42 -8.17
C TYR A 42 27.37 13.42 -7.72
N LYS A 43 26.91 14.26 -8.65
CA LYS A 43 25.81 15.19 -8.46
C LYS A 43 24.86 15.17 -9.66
N GLY A 44 23.62 15.53 -9.39
CA GLY A 44 22.52 15.63 -10.36
C GLY A 44 22.06 17.07 -10.48
N ILE A 45 21.92 17.55 -11.72
CA ILE A 45 21.68 18.95 -12.05
C ILE A 45 20.45 19.04 -12.96
N ASP A 46 19.55 19.97 -12.63
CA ASP A 46 18.49 20.42 -13.54
C ASP A 46 19.10 21.31 -14.62
N MET A 47 19.07 20.84 -15.88
CA MET A 47 19.66 21.56 -17.01
C MET A 47 18.92 22.85 -17.34
N ALA A 48 17.63 22.97 -17.02
CA ALA A 48 16.85 24.16 -17.30
C ALA A 48 17.20 25.32 -16.36
N THR A 49 17.50 25.02 -15.10
CA THR A 49 17.77 26.04 -14.06
C THR A 49 19.25 26.14 -13.68
N GLY A 50 20.05 25.12 -13.97
CA GLY A 50 21.42 24.96 -13.47
C GLY A 50 21.48 24.56 -11.99
N GLN A 51 20.34 24.26 -11.35
CA GLN A 51 20.27 23.90 -9.93
C GLN A 51 20.88 22.51 -9.69
N THR A 52 21.80 22.42 -8.73
CA THR A 52 22.27 21.12 -8.22
C THR A 52 21.22 20.57 -7.26
N CYS A 53 20.49 19.53 -7.68
CA CYS A 53 19.36 18.97 -6.91
C CYS A 53 19.79 17.83 -5.99
N ILE A 54 20.81 17.06 -6.38
CA ILE A 54 21.49 16.09 -5.50
C ILE A 54 23.01 16.27 -5.60
N TYR A 55 23.75 16.16 -4.49
CA TYR A 55 25.21 16.27 -4.48
C TYR A 55 25.85 15.48 -3.33
N ASP A 56 27.17 15.28 -3.43
CA ASP A 56 27.96 14.42 -2.54
C ASP A 56 27.50 12.95 -2.50
N ALA A 57 26.62 12.55 -3.44
CA ALA A 57 26.11 11.21 -3.56
C ALA A 57 27.23 10.23 -3.94
N SER A 58 27.25 9.07 -3.29
CA SER A 58 28.17 7.96 -3.58
C SER A 58 27.39 6.66 -3.85
N TRP A 59 28.08 5.57 -4.18
CA TRP A 59 27.46 4.25 -4.37
C TRP A 59 28.21 3.17 -3.60
N ARG A 60 27.50 2.12 -3.21
CA ARG A 60 27.97 1.10 -2.27
C ARG A 60 27.36 -0.27 -2.57
N VAL A 61 28.14 -1.33 -2.31
CA VAL A 61 27.62 -2.68 -2.13
C VAL A 61 28.15 -3.22 -0.81
N ASP A 62 27.25 -3.61 0.10
CA ASP A 62 27.58 -3.96 1.49
C ASP A 62 28.51 -2.92 2.15
N ASP A 63 29.71 -3.31 2.59
CA ASP A 63 30.71 -2.42 3.21
C ASP A 63 31.66 -1.76 2.18
N TYR A 64 31.53 -2.08 0.90
CA TYR A 64 32.41 -1.57 -0.15
C TYR A 64 31.85 -0.27 -0.74
N THR A 65 32.56 0.84 -0.55
CA THR A 65 32.14 2.18 -0.99
C THR A 65 32.97 2.74 -2.14
N SER A 66 32.34 3.50 -3.03
CA SER A 66 33.00 4.22 -4.12
C SER A 66 34.02 5.24 -3.65
N THR A 67 33.83 5.83 -2.46
CA THR A 67 34.69 6.87 -1.90
C THR A 67 36.04 6.36 -1.38
N ASP A 68 36.20 5.04 -1.28
CA ASP A 68 37.41 4.37 -0.81
C ASP A 68 38.11 3.59 -1.95
N ALA A 69 37.69 3.78 -3.20
CA ALA A 69 38.26 3.08 -4.35
C ALA A 69 39.68 3.56 -4.70
N ASP A 70 40.54 2.63 -5.11
CA ASP A 70 41.89 2.96 -5.62
C ASP A 70 41.82 3.64 -6.99
N SER A 71 40.83 3.25 -7.80
CA SER A 71 40.58 3.81 -9.13
C SER A 71 39.13 3.64 -9.55
N ILE A 72 38.63 4.58 -10.34
CA ILE A 72 37.27 4.55 -10.88
C ILE A 72 37.33 4.73 -12.40
N TYR A 73 36.69 3.81 -13.12
CA TYR A 73 36.60 3.82 -14.58
C TYR A 73 35.15 4.05 -15.01
N TYR A 74 34.97 4.52 -16.24
CA TYR A 74 33.64 4.68 -16.81
C TYR A 74 33.57 4.24 -18.27
N GLN A 75 32.37 3.89 -18.70
CA GLN A 75 32.00 3.70 -20.09
C GLN A 75 30.62 4.33 -20.32
N ILE A 76 30.46 5.05 -21.42
CA ILE A 76 29.17 5.60 -21.84
C ILE A 76 28.72 4.83 -23.09
N GLU A 77 27.47 4.39 -23.09
CA GLU A 77 26.88 3.67 -24.21
C GLU A 77 25.44 4.13 -24.49
N ALA A 78 25.02 3.98 -25.74
CA ALA A 78 23.63 4.19 -26.11
C ALA A 78 22.79 3.01 -25.63
N ILE A 79 21.64 3.29 -25.03
CA ILE A 79 20.69 2.29 -24.54
C ILE A 79 19.34 2.38 -25.25
N ARG A 80 18.62 1.26 -25.27
CA ARG A 80 17.23 1.20 -25.70
C ARG A 80 16.50 0.07 -24.97
N ASP A 81 15.45 0.41 -24.24
CA ASP A 81 14.56 -0.55 -23.59
C ASP A 81 13.09 -0.10 -23.66
N SER A 82 12.23 -0.64 -22.80
CA SER A 82 10.80 -0.32 -22.75
C SER A 82 10.49 1.13 -22.37
N LEU A 83 11.44 1.86 -21.77
CA LEU A 83 11.31 3.29 -21.47
C LEU A 83 11.71 4.18 -22.64
N GLY A 84 12.38 3.63 -23.66
CA GLY A 84 12.75 4.35 -24.87
C GLY A 84 14.24 4.27 -25.16
N LYS A 85 14.75 5.27 -25.89
CA LYS A 85 16.18 5.42 -26.22
C LYS A 85 16.83 6.36 -25.21
N GLY A 86 18.14 6.23 -25.04
CA GLY A 86 18.90 7.11 -24.18
C GLY A 86 20.38 6.75 -24.13
N GLN A 87 21.03 7.14 -23.04
CA GLN A 87 22.42 6.83 -22.74
C GLN A 87 22.55 6.25 -21.33
N SER A 88 23.47 5.30 -21.15
CA SER A 88 23.89 4.81 -19.84
C SER A 88 25.34 5.14 -19.62
N ILE A 89 25.67 5.62 -18.43
CA ILE A 89 27.04 5.64 -17.93
C ILE A 89 27.20 4.49 -16.94
N GLN A 90 28.10 3.55 -17.27
CA GLN A 90 28.57 2.54 -16.36
C GLN A 90 29.81 3.05 -15.63
N ILE A 91 29.79 3.01 -14.31
CA ILE A 91 30.90 3.35 -13.43
C ILE A 91 31.41 2.09 -12.75
N VAL A 92 32.74 1.93 -12.71
CA VAL A 92 33.41 0.78 -12.10
C VAL A 92 34.42 1.28 -11.06
N SER A 93 34.15 1.01 -9.79
CA SER A 93 35.06 1.30 -8.67
C SER A 93 35.90 0.08 -8.35
N VAL A 94 37.23 0.22 -8.34
CA VAL A 94 38.18 -0.87 -8.12
C VAL A 94 39.01 -0.59 -6.88
N LYS A 95 39.04 -1.56 -5.96
CA LYS A 95 39.94 -1.58 -4.80
C LYS A 95 40.64 -2.93 -4.71
N LYS A 96 41.96 -2.93 -4.54
CA LYS A 96 42.75 -4.16 -4.49
C LYS A 96 42.29 -5.06 -3.35
N GLY A 97 41.95 -6.31 -3.68
CA GLY A 97 41.55 -7.32 -2.69
C GLY A 97 40.06 -7.31 -2.34
N GLN A 98 39.26 -6.47 -2.99
CA GLN A 98 37.80 -6.42 -2.84
C GLN A 98 37.13 -6.69 -4.20
N PRO A 99 35.83 -7.01 -4.22
CA PRO A 99 35.04 -7.01 -5.45
C PRO A 99 35.04 -5.62 -6.10
N ASP A 100 35.02 -5.57 -7.44
CA ASP A 100 34.78 -4.30 -8.15
C ASP A 100 33.30 -3.94 -8.01
N LEU A 101 32.98 -2.67 -7.72
CA LEU A 101 31.61 -2.17 -7.74
C LEU A 101 31.26 -1.72 -9.15
N VAL A 102 30.12 -2.16 -9.68
CA VAL A 102 29.68 -1.81 -11.03
C VAL A 102 28.28 -1.23 -10.95
N PHE A 103 28.14 0.03 -11.33
CA PHE A 103 26.88 0.77 -11.30
C PHE A 103 26.57 1.39 -12.65
N ASN A 104 25.29 1.37 -13.03
CA ASN A 104 24.79 1.94 -14.25
C ASN A 104 23.77 3.05 -13.92
N PHE A 105 23.91 4.19 -14.60
CA PHE A 105 23.00 5.32 -14.52
C PHE A 105 22.46 5.62 -15.90
N ASN A 106 21.16 5.42 -16.10
CA ASN A 106 20.47 5.54 -17.37
C ASN A 106 19.70 6.86 -17.44
N LEU A 107 19.95 7.63 -18.49
CA LEU A 107 19.18 8.80 -18.88
C LEU A 107 18.45 8.50 -20.19
N TYR A 108 17.14 8.73 -20.24
CA TYR A 108 16.32 8.51 -21.43
C TYR A 108 16.00 9.83 -22.12
N ASP A 109 15.91 9.82 -23.46
CA ASP A 109 15.61 11.02 -24.24
C ASP A 109 14.31 11.66 -23.76
N LYS A 110 14.35 12.96 -23.41
CA LYS A 110 13.19 13.77 -22.98
C LYS A 110 12.52 13.33 -21.67
N GLU A 111 13.18 12.50 -20.87
CA GLU A 111 12.64 12.05 -19.59
C GLU A 111 13.29 12.81 -18.41
N PRO A 112 12.52 13.17 -17.35
CA PRO A 112 12.98 13.99 -16.23
C PRO A 112 13.69 13.22 -15.12
N PHE A 113 13.95 11.92 -15.32
CA PHE A 113 14.39 11.01 -14.27
C PHE A 113 15.64 10.22 -14.66
N VAL A 114 16.28 9.64 -13.64
CA VAL A 114 17.40 8.71 -13.76
C VAL A 114 16.95 7.32 -13.32
N VAL A 115 17.31 6.29 -14.09
CA VAL A 115 17.16 4.89 -13.65
C VAL A 115 18.52 4.32 -13.31
N MET A 116 18.65 3.67 -12.15
CA MET A 116 19.93 3.21 -11.60
C MET A 116 19.88 1.74 -11.20
N TYR A 117 20.98 1.02 -11.35
CA TYR A 117 21.16 -0.34 -10.81
C TYR A 117 22.65 -0.64 -10.67
N GLY A 118 22.99 -1.69 -9.94
CA GLY A 118 24.38 -2.05 -9.73
C GLY A 118 24.59 -3.44 -9.17
N GLY A 119 25.84 -3.74 -8.85
CA GLY A 119 26.27 -5.00 -8.26
C GLY A 119 27.80 -5.09 -8.24
N VAL A 120 28.33 -6.30 -8.32
CA VAL A 120 29.77 -6.56 -8.19
C VAL A 120 30.34 -7.43 -9.29
N ARG A 121 31.65 -7.25 -9.55
CA ARG A 121 32.49 -8.28 -10.16
C ARG A 121 33.43 -8.82 -9.10
N ASN A 122 33.20 -10.04 -8.65
CA ASN A 122 33.98 -10.68 -7.61
C ASN A 122 35.33 -11.17 -8.17
N GLN A 123 36.33 -10.28 -8.16
CA GLN A 123 37.71 -10.60 -8.56
C GLN A 123 38.50 -11.30 -7.44
N THR A 124 37.91 -11.57 -6.28
CA THR A 124 38.60 -12.18 -5.14
C THR A 124 38.75 -13.71 -5.33
N SER A 125 39.33 -14.39 -4.34
CA SER A 125 39.46 -15.86 -4.32
C SER A 125 38.37 -16.56 -3.52
N SER A 126 37.43 -15.82 -2.93
CA SER A 126 36.34 -16.34 -2.10
C SER A 126 35.00 -15.87 -2.65
N ASP A 127 33.96 -16.62 -2.35
CA ASP A 127 32.59 -16.21 -2.64
C ASP A 127 32.22 -14.99 -1.77
N VAL A 128 31.30 -14.17 -2.24
CA VAL A 128 30.74 -13.04 -1.48
C VAL A 128 29.22 -13.18 -1.43
N GLN A 129 28.63 -12.71 -0.33
CA GLN A 129 27.19 -12.72 -0.10
C GLN A 129 26.69 -11.28 -0.09
N ILE A 130 26.06 -10.86 -1.19
CA ILE A 130 25.62 -9.48 -1.38
C ILE A 130 24.27 -9.27 -0.71
N LYS A 131 24.22 -8.50 0.36
CA LYS A 131 22.98 -8.22 1.09
C LYS A 131 22.41 -6.84 0.80
N GLU A 132 23.25 -5.89 0.42
CA GLU A 132 22.82 -4.53 0.13
C GLU A 132 23.46 -3.94 -1.13
N ILE A 133 22.66 -3.27 -1.96
CA ILE A 133 23.12 -2.55 -3.15
C ILE A 133 22.54 -1.13 -3.12
N SER A 134 23.38 -0.10 -3.13
CA SER A 134 22.96 1.29 -3.01
C SER A 134 23.58 2.17 -4.09
N PRO A 135 22.80 2.67 -5.07
CA PRO A 135 23.29 3.64 -6.05
C PRO A 135 23.37 5.07 -5.51
N VAL A 136 22.70 5.37 -4.39
CA VAL A 136 22.64 6.69 -3.77
C VAL A 136 22.95 6.52 -2.28
N VAL A 137 24.12 6.96 -1.86
CA VAL A 137 24.55 6.98 -0.46
C VAL A 137 24.90 8.40 -0.06
N ASN A 138 24.35 8.84 1.07
CA ASN A 138 24.60 10.11 1.74
C ASN A 138 24.46 11.37 0.85
N ALA A 139 23.51 11.35 -0.09
CA ALA A 139 23.28 12.50 -0.96
C ALA A 139 22.70 13.68 -0.16
N ARG A 140 23.20 14.88 -0.40
CA ARG A 140 22.59 16.13 0.05
C ARG A 140 21.65 16.66 -1.03
N LEU A 141 20.60 17.37 -0.62
CA LEU A 141 19.52 17.78 -1.51
C LEU A 141 19.52 19.30 -1.75
N PHE A 142 19.20 19.70 -2.99
CA PHE A 142 18.91 21.07 -3.43
C PHE A 142 19.89 22.13 -2.90
N GLN A 143 21.12 22.10 -3.41
CA GLN A 143 22.21 22.94 -2.94
C GLN A 143 21.85 24.44 -2.93
N GLY A 144 21.92 25.07 -1.77
CA GLY A 144 21.64 26.50 -1.60
C GLY A 144 20.15 26.86 -1.49
N ILE A 145 19.25 25.87 -1.53
CA ILE A 145 17.81 26.06 -1.29
C ILE A 145 17.47 25.64 0.14
N ASP A 146 16.63 26.42 0.80
CA ASP A 146 16.10 26.10 2.13
C ASP A 146 14.94 25.10 2.00
N ILE A 147 15.26 23.82 2.15
CA ILE A 147 14.29 22.72 2.04
C ILE A 147 13.26 22.68 3.19
N SER A 148 13.46 23.43 4.28
CA SER A 148 12.55 23.40 5.45
C SER A 148 11.20 24.06 5.18
N LYS A 149 11.13 24.95 4.19
CA LYS A 149 9.92 25.73 3.87
C LYS A 149 8.82 24.84 3.32
N ASN A 150 7.71 24.69 4.06
CA ASN A 150 6.58 23.83 3.69
C ASN A 150 7.01 22.40 3.32
N PHE A 151 8.03 21.88 4.01
CA PHE A 151 8.48 20.51 3.82
C PHE A 151 7.34 19.53 4.08
N ARG A 152 7.10 18.62 3.13
CA ARG A 152 6.36 17.39 3.40
C ARG A 152 7.00 16.20 2.71
N LEU A 153 6.94 15.08 3.39
CA LEU A 153 7.46 13.81 2.93
C LEU A 153 6.39 12.73 3.11
N ILE A 154 6.06 12.03 2.03
CA ILE A 154 5.14 10.89 2.02
C ILE A 154 5.96 9.62 1.82
N ASP A 155 5.69 8.62 2.67
CA ASP A 155 6.17 7.25 2.47
C ASP A 155 5.38 6.52 1.37
N GLY A 156 6.06 5.59 0.70
CA GLY A 156 5.55 4.85 -0.45
C GLY A 156 5.35 3.37 -0.14
N GLU A 157 4.94 3.03 1.07
CA GLU A 157 4.74 1.63 1.46
C GLU A 157 3.72 0.90 0.55
N GLY A 158 3.84 -0.42 0.49
CA GLY A 158 2.88 -1.35 -0.10
C GLY A 158 1.93 -1.91 0.97
N GLY A 159 0.89 -2.63 0.54
CA GLY A 159 0.06 -3.42 1.46
C GLY A 159 -0.53 -2.68 2.66
N GLY A 160 -0.58 -3.36 3.81
CA GLY A 160 -1.17 -2.91 5.07
C GLY A 160 -0.27 -2.04 5.94
N CYS A 161 0.99 -1.84 5.55
CA CYS A 161 1.85 -0.87 6.21
C CYS A 161 1.17 0.50 6.20
N PRO A 162 1.40 1.36 7.19
CA PRO A 162 0.76 2.67 7.19
C PRO A 162 1.35 3.63 6.15
N THR A 163 0.63 4.72 5.83
CA THR A 163 1.19 5.83 5.05
C THR A 163 0.82 7.18 5.61
N TYR A 164 1.82 8.05 5.72
CA TYR A 164 1.69 9.34 6.36
C TYR A 164 2.44 10.44 5.62
N VAL A 165 1.91 11.66 5.79
CA VAL A 165 2.60 12.90 5.46
C VAL A 165 3.42 13.33 6.67
N ARG A 166 4.73 13.52 6.52
CA ARG A 166 5.68 13.94 7.55
C ARG A 166 6.20 15.34 7.26
N GLU A 167 6.38 16.15 8.30
CA GLU A 167 6.92 17.52 8.19
C GLU A 167 8.40 17.61 8.59
N THR A 168 9.01 16.48 8.96
CA THR A 168 10.42 16.35 9.34
C THR A 168 11.18 15.46 8.36
N PRO A 169 12.48 15.69 8.14
CA PRO A 169 13.30 14.99 7.16
C PRO A 169 13.87 13.69 7.76
N SER A 170 12.99 12.86 8.30
CA SER A 170 13.31 11.56 8.92
C SER A 170 12.27 10.54 8.48
N LEU A 171 12.67 9.65 7.58
CA LEU A 171 11.80 8.58 7.05
C LEU A 171 12.67 7.48 6.46
N LEU A 172 12.47 6.26 6.96
CA LEU A 172 12.76 5.05 6.19
C LEU A 172 11.45 4.61 5.54
N SER A 173 11.42 4.55 4.22
CA SER A 173 10.27 4.02 3.49
C SER A 173 10.66 2.85 2.60
N GLN A 174 9.83 1.79 2.61
CA GLN A 174 9.93 0.75 1.61
C GLN A 174 9.38 1.24 0.27
N ASN A 175 9.96 0.71 -0.80
CA ASN A 175 9.65 1.02 -2.20
C ASN A 175 10.06 2.43 -2.62
N ASN A 176 9.40 3.48 -2.13
CA ASN A 176 9.64 4.85 -2.59
C ASN A 176 9.24 5.91 -1.57
N MET A 177 9.61 7.15 -1.85
CA MET A 177 9.15 8.32 -1.12
C MET A 177 8.81 9.47 -2.07
N ILE A 178 7.96 10.39 -1.61
CA ILE A 178 7.60 11.63 -2.31
C ILE A 178 7.92 12.79 -1.38
N LEU A 179 8.90 13.60 -1.76
CA LEU A 179 9.27 14.83 -1.08
C LEU A 179 8.68 16.03 -1.82
N HIS A 180 8.19 17.01 -1.08
CA HIS A 180 7.99 18.35 -1.60
C HIS A 180 8.34 19.43 -0.58
N PHE A 181 8.62 20.63 -1.09
CA PHE A 181 8.89 21.84 -0.29
C PHE A 181 8.82 23.08 -1.19
N GLY A 182 8.94 24.27 -0.58
CA GLY A 182 8.91 25.57 -1.26
C GLY A 182 7.60 26.33 -1.10
N THR A 183 7.45 27.44 -1.83
CA THR A 183 6.24 28.28 -1.82
C THR A 183 5.36 27.99 -3.03
N ASP A 184 4.23 28.69 -3.17
CA ASP A 184 3.36 28.53 -4.36
C ASP A 184 4.05 28.99 -5.66
N ASP A 185 4.98 29.96 -5.57
CA ASP A 185 5.70 30.53 -6.70
C ASP A 185 7.06 29.85 -6.97
N ASP A 186 7.62 29.15 -5.98
CA ASP A 186 8.94 28.50 -6.04
C ASP A 186 8.87 27.12 -5.37
N PHE A 187 8.28 26.18 -6.10
CA PHE A 187 7.91 24.85 -5.62
C PHE A 187 8.81 23.76 -6.21
N HIS A 188 9.22 22.81 -5.35
CA HIS A 188 10.10 21.70 -5.71
C HIS A 188 9.53 20.36 -5.25
N SER A 189 9.87 19.30 -5.98
CA SER A 189 9.58 17.94 -5.56
C SER A 189 10.76 17.01 -5.86
N LEU A 190 10.80 15.89 -5.14
CA LEU A 190 11.68 14.77 -5.42
C LEU A 190 10.89 13.48 -5.21
N VAL A 191 10.91 12.59 -6.21
CA VAL A 191 10.33 11.24 -6.10
C VAL A 191 11.43 10.24 -6.38
N ALA A 192 11.61 9.30 -5.46
CA ALA A 192 12.68 8.32 -5.56
C ALA A 192 12.29 6.98 -4.92
N GLY A 193 12.79 5.88 -5.49
CA GLY A 193 12.45 4.53 -5.03
C GLY A 193 12.84 3.43 -6.01
N GLY A 194 12.29 2.23 -5.83
CA GLY A 194 12.40 1.09 -6.74
C GLY A 194 11.40 1.16 -7.88
N VAL A 195 11.79 0.83 -9.11
CA VAL A 195 10.88 0.74 -10.27
C VAL A 195 10.86 -0.64 -10.91
N SER A 196 11.67 -1.57 -10.41
CA SER A 196 11.61 -2.99 -10.75
C SER A 196 12.18 -3.83 -9.63
N TYR A 197 11.65 -5.05 -9.50
CA TYR A 197 11.83 -5.92 -8.35
C TYR A 197 12.00 -7.36 -8.84
N SER A 198 13.10 -8.00 -8.46
CA SER A 198 13.39 -9.39 -8.79
C SER A 198 14.00 -10.14 -7.60
N GLU A 199 15.03 -9.57 -6.99
CA GLU A 199 15.81 -10.26 -5.96
C GLU A 199 15.95 -9.48 -4.65
N PHE A 200 15.60 -8.19 -4.61
CA PHE A 200 15.81 -7.38 -3.41
C PHE A 200 14.60 -6.48 -3.10
N ALA A 201 14.28 -6.35 -1.81
CA ALA A 201 13.40 -5.29 -1.34
C ALA A 201 14.09 -3.93 -1.52
N LYS A 202 13.31 -2.86 -1.69
CA LYS A 202 13.82 -1.51 -2.01
C LYS A 202 13.46 -0.53 -0.92
N TYR A 203 14.36 0.41 -0.64
CA TYR A 203 14.21 1.39 0.42
C TYR A 203 14.67 2.77 -0.04
N ALA A 204 13.93 3.79 0.40
CA ALA A 204 14.31 5.19 0.34
C ALA A 204 14.44 5.71 1.78
N LEU A 205 15.57 6.31 2.11
CA LEU A 205 15.86 6.83 3.44
C LEU A 205 16.22 8.30 3.37
N MET A 206 15.47 9.13 4.10
CA MET A 206 15.76 10.53 4.36
C MET A 206 16.16 10.67 5.83
N GLY A 207 17.33 11.27 6.09
CA GLY A 207 17.90 11.40 7.43
C GLY A 207 18.52 10.10 7.95
N GLU A 208 18.49 9.93 9.27
CA GLU A 208 19.05 8.78 9.95
C GLU A 208 18.03 7.64 10.08
N LYS A 209 18.51 6.40 9.91
CA LYS A 209 17.72 5.20 10.23
C LYS A 209 17.49 5.17 11.74
N GLU A 210 16.24 5.02 12.19
CA GLU A 210 15.87 4.99 13.62
C GLU A 210 16.37 6.23 14.40
N ARG A 211 16.09 7.45 13.92
CA ARG A 211 16.55 8.71 14.52
C ARG A 211 16.41 8.76 16.05
N ARG A 212 15.27 8.30 16.59
CA ARG A 212 15.06 8.27 18.05
C ARG A 212 16.11 7.43 18.78
N LYS A 213 16.49 6.28 18.24
CA LYS A 213 17.56 5.44 18.80
C LYS A 213 18.90 6.17 18.76
N ALA A 214 19.24 6.77 17.61
CA ALA A 214 20.47 7.54 17.46
C ALA A 214 20.53 8.74 18.43
N ASP A 215 19.42 9.44 18.63
CA ASP A 215 19.31 10.53 19.60
C ASP A 215 19.57 10.04 21.04
N LEU A 216 19.00 8.89 21.43
CA LEU A 216 19.22 8.25 22.73
C LEU A 216 20.67 7.75 22.91
N GLU A 217 21.33 7.29 21.85
CA GLU A 217 22.75 6.89 21.88
C GLU A 217 23.70 8.08 22.01
N ASN A 218 23.40 9.18 21.30
CA ASN A 218 24.24 10.38 21.28
C ASN A 218 24.04 11.28 22.50
N HIS A 219 22.85 11.27 23.09
CA HIS A 219 22.48 12.06 24.27
C HIS A 219 21.95 11.15 25.39
N PRO A 220 22.79 10.24 25.93
CA PRO A 220 22.34 9.29 26.91
C PRO A 220 21.95 9.96 28.23
N LEU A 221 20.84 9.50 28.82
CA LEU A 221 20.38 9.91 30.14
C LEU A 221 21.47 9.64 31.19
N ASP A 222 21.91 10.67 31.94
CA ASP A 222 22.97 10.58 32.96
C ASP A 222 24.27 9.86 32.51
N GLY A 223 24.58 9.88 31.20
CA GLY A 223 25.75 9.17 30.65
C GLY A 223 25.62 7.63 30.64
N LEU A 224 24.40 7.10 30.79
CA LEU A 224 24.11 5.68 30.70
C LEU A 224 24.40 5.12 29.30
N ARG A 225 24.70 3.83 29.19
CA ARG A 225 24.95 3.20 27.88
C ARG A 225 23.65 2.63 27.33
N LEU A 226 23.16 3.12 26.19
CA LEU A 226 22.00 2.49 25.54
C LEU A 226 22.37 1.06 25.15
N VAL A 227 21.46 0.13 25.41
CA VAL A 227 21.63 -1.29 25.10
C VAL A 227 20.58 -1.77 24.10
N SER A 228 19.33 -1.31 24.26
CA SER A 228 18.25 -1.65 23.35
C SER A 228 17.23 -0.52 23.32
N TYR A 229 16.61 -0.35 22.15
CA TYR A 229 15.50 0.56 21.91
C TYR A 229 14.44 -0.19 21.11
N MET A 230 13.18 -0.02 21.49
CA MET A 230 12.03 -0.57 20.79
C MET A 230 10.99 0.53 20.63
N ASP A 231 10.71 0.91 19.38
CA ASP A 231 9.47 1.61 19.03
C ASP A 231 8.38 0.54 18.98
N LEU A 232 7.37 0.63 19.86
CA LEU A 232 6.30 -0.37 19.92
C LEU A 232 5.19 -0.11 18.89
N GLY A 233 5.46 0.84 17.98
CA GLY A 233 4.49 1.41 17.11
C GLY A 233 4.75 1.25 15.60
N GLU A 234 5.99 1.03 15.20
CA GLU A 234 6.33 0.36 13.95
C GLU A 234 6.44 -1.14 14.27
N ASP A 235 5.82 -2.00 13.46
CA ASP A 235 5.77 -3.46 13.66
C ASP A 235 7.09 -3.95 14.26
N ALA A 236 7.06 -4.29 15.57
CA ALA A 236 8.24 -4.47 16.39
C ALA A 236 9.26 -5.33 15.63
N VAL A 237 10.28 -4.65 15.09
CA VAL A 237 11.32 -5.29 14.28
C VAL A 237 11.99 -6.30 15.18
N ASP A 238 12.19 -7.51 14.66
CA ASP A 238 12.80 -8.64 15.36
C ASP A 238 13.88 -8.16 16.34
N ALA A 239 13.61 -8.31 17.64
CA ALA A 239 14.53 -7.89 18.67
C ALA A 239 15.83 -8.67 18.50
N ASP A 240 16.97 -7.98 18.42
CA ASP A 240 18.28 -8.63 18.48
C ASP A 240 18.39 -9.35 19.82
N THR A 241 18.21 -10.68 19.78
CA THR A 241 18.19 -11.52 20.98
C THR A 241 19.58 -11.66 21.59
N VAL A 242 20.64 -11.13 20.99
CA VAL A 242 22.00 -11.16 21.55
C VAL A 242 22.19 -10.11 22.65
N LEU A 243 21.52 -8.96 22.55
CA LEU A 243 21.54 -7.90 23.56
C LEU A 243 20.36 -8.04 24.53
N PRO A 244 20.41 -7.42 25.74
CA PRO A 244 19.23 -7.26 26.57
C PRO A 244 18.03 -6.72 25.80
N TYR A 245 16.89 -7.40 25.87
CA TYR A 245 15.69 -7.08 25.11
C TYR A 245 14.43 -7.26 25.97
N ALA A 246 13.29 -6.74 25.48
CA ALA A 246 12.00 -6.90 26.11
C ALA A 246 11.01 -7.68 25.23
N THR A 247 10.10 -8.41 25.86
CA THR A 247 8.92 -9.02 25.22
C THR A 247 7.67 -8.61 25.98
N PHE A 248 6.53 -8.62 25.31
CA PHE A 248 5.27 -8.15 25.87
C PHE A 248 4.31 -9.32 26.08
N SER A 249 3.41 -9.20 27.06
CA SER A 249 2.20 -10.03 27.12
C SER A 249 1.35 -9.85 25.86
N ALA A 250 0.25 -10.61 25.72
CA ALA A 250 -0.66 -10.41 24.59
C ALA A 250 -1.13 -8.94 24.54
N VAL A 251 -0.68 -8.21 23.52
CA VAL A 251 -0.96 -6.80 23.28
C VAL A 251 -1.43 -6.63 21.85
N ALA A 252 -2.26 -5.62 21.61
CA ALA A 252 -2.67 -5.22 20.28
C ALA A 252 -2.00 -3.89 19.93
N PRO A 253 -1.53 -3.68 18.68
CA PRO A 253 -1.09 -2.37 18.26
C PRO A 253 -2.28 -1.41 18.14
N TYR A 254 -2.06 -0.15 18.43
CA TYR A 254 -3.02 0.94 18.24
C TYR A 254 -2.29 2.22 17.90
N LYS A 255 -2.95 3.09 17.15
CA LYS A 255 -2.39 4.39 16.80
C LYS A 255 -3.35 5.49 17.20
N PHE A 256 -2.86 6.44 17.98
CA PHE A 256 -3.59 7.64 18.36
C PHE A 256 -3.77 8.60 17.17
N GLU A 257 -4.97 9.18 17.09
CA GLU A 257 -5.31 10.25 16.15
C GLU A 257 -4.83 11.63 16.63
N GLY A 258 -4.73 12.61 15.72
CA GLY A 258 -4.37 14.00 16.02
C GLY A 258 -2.90 14.36 15.82
N ASN A 259 -2.59 15.66 15.76
CA ASN A 259 -1.27 16.18 15.39
C ASN A 259 -0.34 16.35 16.62
N VAL A 260 0.64 15.48 16.80
CA VAL A 260 1.79 15.67 17.72
C VAL A 260 3.13 15.84 17.01
N ALA A 261 4.00 16.60 17.66
CA ALA A 261 5.40 16.78 17.31
C ALA A 261 6.21 15.47 17.33
N TYR A 262 5.79 14.47 18.11
CA TYR A 262 6.46 13.16 18.24
C TYR A 262 5.63 12.02 17.63
N LYS A 263 6.05 11.45 16.52
CA LYS A 263 5.23 10.46 15.80
C LYS A 263 5.36 9.06 16.39
N GLU A 264 6.52 8.73 16.93
CA GLU A 264 6.88 7.48 17.60
C GLU A 264 6.00 7.26 18.84
N ALA A 265 5.58 8.33 19.53
CA ALA A 265 4.64 8.19 20.64
C ALA A 265 3.18 7.95 20.24
N ARG A 266 2.78 8.25 19.00
CA ARG A 266 1.38 8.03 18.55
C ARG A 266 1.05 6.56 18.41
N THR A 267 2.04 5.73 18.20
CA THR A 267 1.88 4.32 17.93
C THR A 267 2.23 3.56 19.19
N VAL A 268 1.26 2.81 19.70
CA VAL A 268 1.30 2.17 21.01
C VAL A 268 0.92 0.72 20.90
N VAL A 269 1.39 -0.08 21.85
CA VAL A 269 0.76 -1.35 22.18
C VAL A 269 -0.24 -1.13 23.30
N TRP A 270 -1.37 -1.83 23.25
CA TRP A 270 -2.41 -1.73 24.26
C TRP A 270 -2.93 -3.09 24.73
N ALA A 271 -3.45 -3.11 25.96
CA ALA A 271 -4.21 -4.22 26.51
C ALA A 271 -5.34 -3.71 27.42
N ASP A 272 -6.45 -4.44 27.51
CA ASP A 272 -7.63 -4.03 28.29
C ASP A 272 -7.31 -3.73 29.77
N ARG A 273 -6.37 -4.49 30.36
CA ARG A 273 -6.13 -4.49 31.81
C ARG A 273 -4.67 -4.36 32.21
N GLU A 274 -3.77 -5.05 31.51
CA GLU A 274 -2.37 -5.18 31.91
C GLU A 274 -1.46 -5.45 30.71
N ILE A 275 -0.32 -4.77 30.67
CA ILE A 275 0.79 -5.07 29.77
C ILE A 275 1.99 -5.49 30.62
N GLY A 276 2.48 -6.71 30.40
CA GLY A 276 3.67 -7.22 31.04
C GLY A 276 4.90 -7.09 30.15
N VAL A 277 5.85 -6.24 30.51
CA VAL A 277 7.14 -6.03 29.82
C VAL A 277 8.20 -6.91 30.46
N LYS A 278 8.43 -8.10 29.88
CA LYS A 278 9.39 -9.09 30.39
C LYS A 278 10.78 -8.85 29.79
N LEU A 279 11.80 -8.78 30.64
CA LEU A 279 13.17 -8.47 30.25
C LEU A 279 14.02 -9.75 30.17
N HIS A 280 14.83 -9.82 29.12
CA HIS A 280 15.65 -10.98 28.80
C HIS A 280 17.12 -10.60 28.64
N ASN A 281 18.00 -11.59 28.77
CA ASN A 281 19.44 -11.48 28.53
C ASN A 281 20.19 -10.39 29.32
N LEU A 282 19.65 -9.98 30.47
CA LEU A 282 20.32 -9.09 31.42
C LEU A 282 21.56 -9.76 32.03
N LYS A 283 22.70 -9.06 32.03
CA LYS A 283 23.94 -9.58 32.64
C LYS A 283 23.86 -9.53 34.17
N LYS A 284 24.21 -10.64 34.82
CA LYS A 284 24.02 -10.86 36.27
C LYS A 284 24.76 -9.88 37.19
N ASP A 285 25.80 -9.22 36.69
CA ASP A 285 26.68 -8.30 37.41
C ASP A 285 26.49 -6.83 37.02
N LYS A 286 25.49 -6.54 36.17
CA LYS A 286 25.22 -5.20 35.63
C LYS A 286 23.91 -4.63 36.16
N SER A 287 23.88 -3.33 36.37
CA SER A 287 22.64 -2.60 36.65
C SER A 287 22.01 -2.15 35.35
N TYR A 288 20.68 -2.16 35.31
CA TYR A 288 19.91 -1.75 34.15
C TYR A 288 18.82 -0.77 34.55
N VAL A 289 18.48 0.10 33.61
CA VAL A 289 17.38 1.05 33.72
C VAL A 289 16.49 0.86 32.51
N VAL A 290 15.18 0.73 32.73
CA VAL A 290 14.19 0.56 31.68
C VAL A 290 13.30 1.79 31.62
N GLY A 291 13.30 2.46 30.47
CA GLY A 291 12.39 3.55 30.15
C GLY A 291 11.13 3.03 29.45
N LEU A 292 9.96 3.47 29.88
CA LEU A 292 8.69 3.26 29.18
C LEU A 292 8.08 4.62 28.83
N SER A 293 7.72 4.84 27.57
CA SER A 293 6.98 6.05 27.19
C SER A 293 5.50 5.77 26.92
N TRP A 294 4.68 6.82 27.04
CA TRP A 294 3.24 6.73 26.84
C TRP A 294 2.60 8.10 26.55
N CYS A 295 1.40 8.06 25.98
CA CYS A 295 0.46 9.19 25.89
C CYS A 295 -0.97 8.69 25.72
N ASP A 296 -1.95 9.60 25.64
CA ASP A 296 -3.39 9.32 25.63
C ASP A 296 -4.11 10.13 24.54
N ASP A 297 -4.99 9.51 23.76
CA ASP A 297 -5.83 10.18 22.75
C ASP A 297 -7.12 10.82 23.30
N ALA A 298 -7.56 10.42 24.50
CA ALA A 298 -8.90 10.75 25.00
C ALA A 298 -8.93 11.54 26.31
N ASP A 299 -7.77 11.81 26.93
CA ASP A 299 -7.61 12.43 28.26
C ASP A 299 -8.35 11.68 29.39
N ARG A 300 -8.33 10.34 29.35
CA ARG A 300 -9.02 9.47 30.29
C ARG A 300 -8.10 8.46 30.97
N ARG A 301 -6.97 8.10 30.37
CA ARG A 301 -6.14 6.97 30.81
C ARG A 301 -5.31 7.27 32.03
N ARG A 302 -5.29 6.30 32.94
CA ARG A 302 -4.42 6.28 34.11
C ARG A 302 -3.83 4.89 34.30
N GLN A 303 -2.54 4.81 34.61
CA GLN A 303 -1.78 3.56 34.69
C GLN A 303 -0.97 3.46 36.00
N THR A 304 -0.79 2.22 36.47
CA THR A 304 0.18 1.88 37.51
C THR A 304 1.35 1.12 36.89
N VAL A 305 2.51 1.12 37.55
CA VAL A 305 3.66 0.31 37.16
C VAL A 305 4.23 -0.37 38.39
N SER A 306 4.47 -1.68 38.31
CA SER A 306 5.15 -2.45 39.35
C SER A 306 6.21 -3.35 38.75
N LEU A 307 7.36 -3.46 39.40
CA LEU A 307 8.42 -4.40 39.05
C LEU A 307 8.20 -5.73 39.75
N LYS A 308 8.12 -6.82 38.99
CA LYS A 308 7.98 -8.19 39.48
C LYS A 308 9.23 -9.00 39.15
N TYR A 309 9.76 -9.69 40.16
CA TYR A 309 10.79 -10.73 39.99
C TYR A 309 10.70 -11.73 41.14
N GLY A 310 10.78 -13.03 40.83
CA GLY A 310 10.55 -14.09 41.81
C GLY A 310 9.14 -14.00 42.43
N ASN A 311 9.07 -13.94 43.76
CA ASN A 311 7.82 -13.78 44.52
C ASN A 311 7.56 -12.33 44.96
N GLU A 312 8.43 -11.39 44.58
CA GLU A 312 8.31 -9.97 44.94
C GLU A 312 7.63 -9.19 43.81
N GLU A 313 6.71 -8.30 44.18
CA GLU A 313 6.12 -7.28 43.29
C GLU A 313 6.24 -5.93 44.01
N ILE A 314 7.02 -5.02 43.44
CA ILE A 314 7.36 -3.72 44.01
C ILE A 314 6.62 -2.65 43.22
N ALA A 315 5.76 -1.88 43.87
CA ALA A 315 5.08 -0.75 43.23
C ALA A 315 6.10 0.35 42.89
N CYS A 316 6.18 0.71 41.61
CA CYS A 316 7.01 1.82 41.12
C CYS A 316 6.17 3.10 40.95
N ILE A 317 4.96 2.95 40.41
CA ILE A 317 3.97 4.01 40.19
C ILE A 317 2.60 3.49 40.61
N GLU A 318 1.91 4.20 41.50
CA GLU A 318 0.59 3.78 42.00
C GLU A 318 -0.59 4.33 41.19
N ASN A 319 -0.44 5.48 40.52
CA ASN A 319 -1.49 6.10 39.69
C ASN A 319 -0.93 7.29 38.87
N CYS A 320 -0.57 7.05 37.61
CA CYS A 320 -0.09 8.07 36.68
C CYS A 320 -1.18 8.41 35.65
N ARG A 321 -1.51 9.70 35.48
CA ARG A 321 -2.31 10.18 34.34
C ARG A 321 -1.39 10.28 33.13
N LEU A 322 -1.83 9.77 31.99
CA LEU A 322 -1.06 9.90 30.75
C LEU A 322 -1.26 11.29 30.13
N PRO A 323 -0.24 11.85 29.46
CA PRO A 323 -0.37 13.12 28.77
C PRO A 323 -1.36 13.01 27.59
N SER A 324 -2.26 13.98 27.47
CA SER A 324 -3.34 14.00 26.48
C SER A 324 -2.96 14.69 25.18
N LEU A 325 -2.94 13.92 24.09
CA LEU A 325 -2.74 14.43 22.73
C LEU A 325 -3.85 15.39 22.32
N LYS A 326 -5.09 15.09 22.71
CA LYS A 326 -6.24 15.97 22.49
C LYS A 326 -6.05 17.36 23.12
N ASN A 327 -5.32 17.44 24.23
CA ASN A 327 -5.02 18.70 24.91
C ASN A 327 -3.67 19.31 24.47
N ASN A 328 -3.01 18.76 23.45
CA ASN A 328 -1.67 19.12 23.00
C ASN A 328 -0.58 18.95 24.07
N GLU A 329 -0.70 17.92 24.90
CA GLU A 329 0.35 17.54 25.85
C GLU A 329 1.32 16.57 25.18
N ASP A 330 2.62 16.78 25.41
CA ASP A 330 3.67 15.93 24.85
C ASP A 330 3.76 14.58 25.57
N ALA A 331 4.17 13.55 24.85
CA ALA A 331 4.41 12.23 25.44
C ALA A 331 5.45 12.31 26.57
N GLU A 332 5.29 11.42 27.54
CA GLU A 332 6.19 11.30 28.68
C GLU A 332 6.89 9.93 28.66
N ILE A 333 8.10 9.89 29.21
CA ILE A 333 8.88 8.67 29.49
C ILE A 333 9.14 8.56 30.99
N VAL A 334 9.03 7.36 31.54
CA VAL A 334 9.42 7.05 32.93
C VAL A 334 10.49 5.99 32.96
N TYR A 335 11.50 6.18 33.80
CA TYR A 335 12.61 5.26 33.97
C TYR A 335 12.52 4.48 35.28
N PHE A 336 12.70 3.17 35.18
CA PHE A 336 12.63 2.19 36.28
C PHE A 336 13.98 1.50 36.45
N GLU A 337 14.51 1.47 37.67
CA GLU A 337 15.73 0.71 37.98
C GLU A 337 15.40 -0.77 38.10
N ILE A 338 16.21 -1.62 37.45
CA ILE A 338 16.15 -3.08 37.60
C ILE A 338 17.25 -3.49 38.57
N PRO A 339 16.92 -3.97 39.78
CA PRO A 339 17.90 -4.41 40.75
C PRO A 339 18.74 -5.55 40.19
N VAL A 340 20.04 -5.56 40.45
CA VAL A 340 20.98 -6.60 39.98
C VAL A 340 20.52 -8.02 40.37
N ALA A 341 19.88 -8.16 41.54
CA ALA A 341 19.31 -9.43 42.01
C ALA A 341 18.15 -9.96 41.14
N ALA A 342 17.47 -9.07 40.42
CA ALA A 342 16.35 -9.42 39.55
C ALA A 342 16.82 -10.01 38.21
N ASN A 343 18.05 -9.71 37.75
CA ASN A 343 18.59 -10.14 36.45
C ASN A 343 18.63 -11.67 36.27
N VAL A 344 18.61 -12.45 37.35
CA VAL A 344 18.58 -13.93 37.30
C VAL A 344 17.18 -14.52 37.40
N GLN A 345 16.14 -13.68 37.47
CA GLN A 345 14.75 -14.08 37.75
C GLN A 345 13.77 -13.55 36.70
N GLU A 346 14.26 -13.25 35.49
CA GLU A 346 13.46 -12.74 34.36
C GLU A 346 12.52 -11.59 34.77
N PRO A 347 13.08 -10.43 35.15
CA PRO A 347 12.30 -9.36 35.73
C PRO A 347 11.28 -8.82 34.73
N GLN A 348 10.14 -8.37 35.25
CA GLN A 348 9.02 -7.90 34.45
C GLN A 348 8.44 -6.61 35.04
N LEU A 349 8.28 -5.57 34.21
CA LEU A 349 7.46 -4.41 34.55
C LEU A 349 6.01 -4.72 34.18
N LEU A 350 5.09 -4.64 35.15
CA LEU A 350 3.66 -4.79 34.94
C LEU A 350 3.03 -3.41 34.91
N VAL A 351 2.50 -3.02 33.75
CA VAL A 351 1.74 -1.79 33.56
C VAL A 351 0.26 -2.12 33.64
N LYS A 352 -0.47 -1.60 34.62
CA LYS A 352 -1.87 -1.97 34.88
C LYS A 352 -2.81 -0.77 34.80
N GLN A 353 -4.07 -1.03 34.48
CA GLN A 353 -5.11 -0.02 34.43
C GLN A 353 -5.39 0.53 35.85
N ALA A 354 -5.17 1.83 36.06
CA ALA A 354 -5.50 2.53 37.31
C ALA A 354 -6.85 3.27 37.24
N GLY A 355 -7.30 3.61 36.03
CA GLY A 355 -8.58 4.27 35.76
C GLY A 355 -8.71 4.72 34.31
N GLY A 356 -9.94 4.93 33.85
CA GLY A 356 -10.24 5.32 32.47
C GLY A 356 -10.30 4.14 31.50
N ASP A 357 -9.65 4.30 30.36
CA ASP A 357 -9.64 3.31 29.26
C ASP A 357 -8.55 2.24 29.46
N ASN A 358 -8.18 1.53 28.40
CA ASN A 358 -7.12 0.53 28.33
C ASN A 358 -5.72 1.04 28.74
N VAL A 359 -4.79 0.10 28.94
CA VAL A 359 -3.36 0.36 29.18
C VAL A 359 -2.61 0.47 27.86
N VAL A 360 -1.65 1.39 27.76
CA VAL A 360 -0.84 1.69 26.58
C VAL A 360 0.63 1.92 26.93
N ILE A 361 1.54 1.55 26.01
CA ILE A 361 2.98 1.88 26.02
C ILE A 361 3.40 2.20 24.58
N SER A 362 4.18 3.26 24.39
CA SER A 362 4.66 3.68 23.06
C SER A 362 6.09 3.20 22.77
N GLU A 363 7.02 3.35 23.71
CA GLU A 363 8.44 2.98 23.52
C GLU A 363 9.02 2.22 24.73
N VAL A 364 10.00 1.34 24.48
CA VAL A 364 10.86 0.76 25.52
C VAL A 364 12.31 1.09 25.25
N VAL A 365 12.97 1.62 26.27
CA VAL A 365 14.41 1.94 26.26
C VAL A 365 15.10 1.12 27.34
N ILE A 366 16.21 0.45 27.02
CA ILE A 366 17.02 -0.28 27.99
C ILE A 366 18.42 0.33 28.03
N TYR A 367 18.81 0.82 29.19
CA TYR A 367 20.14 1.36 29.48
C TYR A 367 20.91 0.44 30.43
N GLU A 368 22.23 0.33 30.25
CA GLU A 368 23.15 -0.24 31.24
C GLU A 368 23.71 0.88 32.12
N GLY A 369 23.57 0.72 33.44
CA GLY A 369 24.10 1.62 34.47
C GLY A 369 23.09 1.87 35.59
N LYS A 370 23.31 2.95 36.35
CA LYS A 370 22.45 3.40 37.45
C LYS A 370 22.01 4.84 37.23
N LEU A 371 20.72 5.07 37.32
CA LEU A 371 20.13 6.41 37.17
C LEU A 371 20.15 7.17 38.50
N SER A 372 20.20 8.50 38.45
CA SER A 372 20.00 9.34 39.62
C SER A 372 18.60 9.18 40.22
N ALA A 373 18.50 9.29 41.55
CA ALA A 373 17.22 9.16 42.27
C ALA A 373 16.18 10.23 41.87
N ASP A 374 16.64 11.38 41.36
CA ASP A 374 15.80 12.50 40.94
C ASP A 374 15.04 12.23 39.63
N CYS A 375 15.40 11.16 38.91
CA CYS A 375 14.78 10.77 37.64
C CYS A 375 13.99 9.46 37.71
N LEU A 376 14.17 8.66 38.76
CA LEU A 376 13.57 7.33 38.90
C LEU A 376 12.08 7.42 39.22
N ASN A 377 11.26 6.66 38.49
CA ASN A 377 9.80 6.58 38.64
C ASN A 377 9.06 7.92 38.47
N ILE A 378 9.71 8.92 37.89
CA ILE A 378 9.14 10.25 37.65
C ILE A 378 8.90 10.41 36.15
N PRO A 379 7.66 10.73 35.71
CA PRO A 379 7.39 11.08 34.32
C PRO A 379 8.17 12.32 33.89
N GLN A 380 8.85 12.19 32.76
CA GLN A 380 9.61 13.25 32.13
C GLN A 380 9.09 13.44 30.72
N LYS A 381 9.03 14.69 30.27
CA LYS A 381 8.72 14.99 28.87
C LYS A 381 9.74 14.30 27.95
N VAL A 382 9.26 13.65 26.90
CA VAL A 382 10.13 13.15 25.83
C VAL A 382 10.78 14.36 25.15
N GLU A 383 12.10 14.51 25.29
CA GLU A 383 12.86 15.51 24.54
C GLU A 383 13.07 15.04 23.09
N ILE A 384 12.76 15.94 22.15
CA ILE A 384 12.90 15.71 20.71
C ILE A 384 13.74 16.87 20.19
N LEU A 385 14.88 16.55 19.60
CA LEU A 385 15.73 17.54 18.98
C LEU A 385 15.06 18.09 17.72
N GLU A 386 15.16 19.41 17.50
CA GLU A 386 14.70 20.02 16.26
C GLU A 386 15.31 19.28 15.05
N ALA A 387 14.53 19.14 13.98
CA ALA A 387 15.02 18.51 12.76
C ALA A 387 16.13 19.34 12.13
N ASP A 388 17.30 18.75 11.90
CA ASP A 388 18.37 19.38 11.14
C ASP A 388 18.17 19.15 9.64
N PHE A 389 17.59 20.15 8.97
CA PHE A 389 17.43 20.15 7.51
C PHE A 389 18.73 20.39 6.73
N LYS A 390 19.80 20.88 7.38
CA LYS A 390 21.07 21.19 6.70
C LYS A 390 21.92 19.95 6.51
N GLU A 391 22.05 19.14 7.55
CA GLU A 391 22.90 17.93 7.53
C GLU A 391 22.12 16.66 7.17
N CYS A 392 20.83 16.78 6.82
CA CYS A 392 20.04 15.65 6.37
C CYS A 392 20.58 15.05 5.07
N THR A 393 20.69 13.73 5.04
CA THR A 393 21.14 12.94 3.89
C THR A 393 19.99 12.13 3.28
N PHE A 394 20.18 11.75 2.02
CA PHE A 394 19.25 10.93 1.27
C PHE A 394 19.97 9.68 0.72
N ASN A 395 19.32 8.52 0.87
CA ASN A 395 19.83 7.23 0.43
C ASN A 395 18.76 6.43 -0.33
N LEU A 396 19.19 5.66 -1.33
CA LEU A 396 18.40 4.61 -1.98
C LEU A 396 19.18 3.32 -1.90
N TYR A 397 18.57 2.25 -1.40
CA TYR A 397 19.24 0.96 -1.31
C TYR A 397 18.27 -0.21 -1.48
N ALA A 398 18.83 -1.34 -1.88
CA ALA A 398 18.16 -2.61 -2.01
C ALA A 398 18.70 -3.51 -0.91
N SER A 399 17.85 -4.30 -0.26
CA SER A 399 18.28 -5.19 0.81
C SER A 399 17.58 -6.55 0.76
N ASP A 400 18.31 -7.59 1.14
CA ASP A 400 17.79 -8.92 1.39
C ASP A 400 18.53 -9.55 2.59
N VAL A 401 17.76 -10.24 3.44
CA VAL A 401 18.26 -10.80 4.70
C VAL A 401 19.23 -11.97 4.50
N VAL A 402 19.00 -12.79 3.45
CA VAL A 402 19.90 -13.90 3.06
C VAL A 402 20.99 -13.38 2.13
N GLY A 403 20.61 -12.54 1.16
CA GLY A 403 21.49 -11.94 0.16
C GLY A 403 21.68 -12.83 -1.08
N LYS A 404 22.39 -12.28 -2.06
CA LYS A 404 22.77 -12.95 -3.31
C LYS A 404 24.19 -13.49 -3.22
N ARG A 405 24.36 -14.79 -3.36
CA ARG A 405 25.68 -15.40 -3.48
C ARG A 405 26.32 -15.08 -4.83
N VAL A 406 27.58 -14.64 -4.81
CA VAL A 406 28.40 -14.40 -6.01
C VAL A 406 29.72 -15.15 -5.86
N ASP A 407 29.90 -16.19 -6.66
CA ASP A 407 31.07 -17.07 -6.57
C ASP A 407 32.36 -16.32 -6.90
N ALA A 408 33.49 -16.82 -6.38
CA ALA A 408 34.81 -16.31 -6.73
C ALA A 408 35.01 -16.27 -8.25
N LYS A 409 35.61 -15.18 -8.76
CA LYS A 409 35.88 -14.96 -10.19
C LYS A 409 34.63 -14.87 -11.08
N SER A 410 33.47 -14.57 -10.49
CA SER A 410 32.21 -14.31 -11.20
C SER A 410 31.73 -12.87 -11.00
N GLY A 411 30.55 -12.52 -11.54
CA GLY A 411 29.95 -11.20 -11.33
C GLY A 411 28.44 -11.29 -11.32
N TYR A 412 27.81 -10.36 -10.61
CA TYR A 412 26.37 -10.23 -10.50
C TYR A 412 26.02 -8.74 -10.54
N ILE A 413 25.12 -8.39 -11.48
CA ILE A 413 24.56 -7.04 -11.61
C ILE A 413 23.05 -7.20 -11.50
N ALA A 414 22.43 -6.47 -10.58
CA ALA A 414 21.01 -6.55 -10.30
C ALA A 414 20.19 -5.75 -11.34
N GLU A 415 20.32 -6.11 -12.62
CA GLU A 415 19.75 -5.35 -13.76
C GLU A 415 18.21 -5.27 -13.76
N ASN A 416 17.54 -6.20 -13.07
CA ASN A 416 16.08 -6.26 -12.92
C ASN A 416 15.59 -5.70 -11.58
N ASP A 417 16.50 -5.12 -10.79
CA ASP A 417 16.25 -4.50 -9.49
C ASP A 417 16.65 -3.02 -9.55
N ARG A 418 15.94 -2.27 -10.39
CA ARG A 418 16.28 -0.87 -10.72
C ARG A 418 15.63 0.14 -9.77
N PHE A 419 16.33 1.24 -9.57
CA PHE A 419 15.88 2.44 -8.85
C PHE A 419 15.50 3.56 -9.80
N TYR A 420 14.75 4.52 -9.29
CA TYR A 420 14.26 5.72 -9.96
C TYR A 420 14.56 6.94 -9.10
N LEU A 421 14.91 8.04 -9.75
CA LEU A 421 15.08 9.34 -9.12
C LEU A 421 14.63 10.45 -10.09
N ASP A 422 13.62 11.22 -9.68
CA ASP A 422 13.16 12.44 -10.34
C ASP A 422 13.27 13.61 -9.37
N PHE A 423 14.03 14.63 -9.75
CA PHE A 423 14.18 15.89 -9.02
C PHE A 423 13.90 17.11 -9.94
N ILE A 424 13.29 16.88 -11.10
CA ILE A 424 13.00 17.88 -12.13
C ILE A 424 11.52 18.23 -12.12
N THR A 425 10.65 17.23 -12.02
CA THR A 425 9.21 17.42 -12.08
C THR A 425 8.75 18.23 -10.87
N ARG A 426 8.23 19.44 -11.09
CA ARG A 426 7.84 20.33 -9.98
C ARG A 426 6.60 19.83 -9.24
N ASN A 427 5.53 19.46 -9.94
CA ASN A 427 4.29 19.02 -9.28
C ASN A 427 4.45 17.59 -8.72
N PRO A 428 4.24 17.37 -7.41
CA PRO A 428 4.54 16.09 -6.78
C PRO A 428 3.53 15.02 -7.21
N VAL A 429 2.30 15.42 -7.57
CA VAL A 429 1.27 14.50 -8.07
C VAL A 429 1.68 13.92 -9.42
N TYR A 430 2.14 14.77 -10.34
CA TYR A 430 2.59 14.32 -11.66
C TYR A 430 3.89 13.52 -11.58
N SER A 431 4.79 13.90 -10.68
CA SER A 431 6.04 13.16 -10.43
C SER A 431 5.75 11.75 -9.91
N ALA A 432 4.85 11.60 -8.93
CA ALA A 432 4.43 10.30 -8.40
C ALA A 432 3.71 9.43 -9.45
N GLU A 433 2.83 10.03 -10.26
CA GLU A 433 2.18 9.33 -11.36
C GLU A 433 3.20 8.87 -12.42
N LYS A 434 4.19 9.69 -12.75
CA LYS A 434 5.27 9.32 -13.69
C LYS A 434 6.12 8.18 -13.14
N TYR A 435 6.45 8.19 -11.84
CA TYR A 435 7.11 7.08 -11.16
C TYR A 435 6.30 5.78 -11.31
N ALA A 436 5.00 5.80 -11.00
CA ALA A 436 4.16 4.60 -11.10
C ALA A 436 4.02 4.09 -12.54
N GLN A 437 3.92 4.97 -13.54
CA GLN A 437 3.91 4.54 -14.95
C GLN A 437 5.24 3.92 -15.37
N THR A 438 6.36 4.45 -14.85
CA THR A 438 7.70 3.90 -15.09
C THR A 438 7.82 2.50 -14.47
N LEU A 439 7.37 2.34 -13.22
CA LEU A 439 7.29 1.04 -12.53
C LEU A 439 6.42 0.06 -13.34
N ARG A 440 5.19 0.46 -13.69
CA ARG A 440 4.27 -0.34 -14.51
C ARG A 440 4.93 -0.84 -15.80
N THR A 441 5.66 0.04 -16.47
CA THR A 441 6.33 -0.28 -17.74
C THR A 441 7.51 -1.24 -17.55
N LEU A 442 8.38 -0.98 -16.58
CA LEU A 442 9.58 -1.81 -16.34
C LEU A 442 9.24 -3.18 -15.76
N GLN A 443 8.26 -3.27 -14.86
CA GLN A 443 7.75 -4.55 -14.34
C GLN A 443 6.74 -5.23 -15.26
N GLN A 444 6.44 -4.64 -16.43
CA GLN A 444 5.52 -5.20 -17.42
C GLN A 444 4.13 -5.53 -16.85
N ILE A 445 3.65 -4.69 -15.92
CA ILE A 445 2.43 -4.97 -15.17
C ILE A 445 1.20 -4.88 -16.09
N LYS A 446 0.53 -6.01 -16.23
CA LYS A 446 -0.83 -6.11 -16.78
C LYS A 446 -1.79 -6.31 -15.61
N LEU A 447 -2.43 -5.21 -15.20
CA LEU A 447 -3.29 -5.24 -14.02
C LEU A 447 -4.72 -5.69 -14.38
N ASN A 448 -5.18 -6.80 -13.79
CA ASN A 448 -6.57 -7.24 -13.88
C ASN A 448 -7.43 -6.37 -12.96
N TYR A 449 -8.44 -5.70 -13.52
CA TYR A 449 -9.30 -4.77 -12.78
C TYR A 449 -10.52 -5.48 -12.19
N TYR A 450 -10.80 -5.24 -10.91
CA TYR A 450 -12.00 -5.73 -10.24
C TYR A 450 -13.19 -4.85 -10.59
N TYR A 451 -13.81 -5.09 -11.74
CA TYR A 451 -15.05 -4.40 -12.16
C TYR A 451 -16.31 -4.96 -11.48
N PHE A 452 -16.15 -5.87 -10.52
CA PHE A 452 -17.18 -6.57 -9.76
C PHE A 452 -16.80 -6.63 -8.27
N PRO A 453 -17.79 -6.73 -7.36
CA PRO A 453 -17.54 -7.01 -5.96
C PRO A 453 -17.23 -8.48 -5.73
N THR A 454 -16.60 -8.77 -4.59
CA THR A 454 -16.42 -10.14 -4.11
C THR A 454 -17.13 -10.36 -2.79
N ILE A 455 -17.56 -11.59 -2.48
CA ILE A 455 -18.02 -12.02 -1.16
C ILE A 455 -17.03 -13.05 -0.61
N CYS A 456 -16.70 -12.94 0.67
CA CYS A 456 -15.88 -13.92 1.37
C CYS A 456 -16.78 -14.79 2.26
N MET A 457 -16.79 -16.10 2.00
CA MET A 457 -17.66 -17.02 2.75
C MET A 457 -17.31 -17.09 4.24
N TRP A 458 -16.03 -16.88 4.60
CA TRP A 458 -15.63 -16.75 6.01
C TRP A 458 -16.30 -15.53 6.68
N TYR A 459 -16.31 -14.37 6.01
CA TYR A 459 -16.96 -13.17 6.55
C TYR A 459 -18.47 -13.29 6.62
N ALA A 460 -19.09 -13.86 5.59
CA ALA A 460 -20.54 -14.09 5.53
C ALA A 460 -21.00 -15.09 6.60
N MET A 461 -20.14 -16.02 7.01
CA MET A 461 -20.41 -16.99 8.06
C MET A 461 -20.13 -16.42 9.47
N MET A 462 -19.17 -15.51 9.62
CA MET A 462 -18.70 -15.04 10.92
C MET A 462 -19.62 -13.97 11.54
N PRO A 463 -20.33 -14.25 12.66
CA PRO A 463 -21.38 -13.36 13.17
C PRO A 463 -20.91 -11.96 13.56
N ILE A 464 -19.69 -11.82 14.09
CA ILE A 464 -19.14 -10.51 14.48
C ILE A 464 -18.99 -9.58 13.28
N TYR A 465 -18.84 -10.11 12.06
CA TYR A 465 -18.66 -9.34 10.84
C TYR A 465 -19.90 -9.39 9.94
N GLY A 466 -20.28 -10.56 9.44
CA GLY A 466 -21.40 -10.74 8.50
C GLY A 466 -22.79 -10.42 9.10
N GLY A 467 -22.87 -10.33 10.43
CA GLY A 467 -24.08 -10.02 11.18
C GLY A 467 -24.66 -11.24 11.90
N ASN A 468 -25.69 -11.01 12.72
CA ASN A 468 -26.27 -12.05 13.58
C ASN A 468 -27.06 -13.14 12.81
N ILE A 469 -27.28 -12.97 11.51
CA ILE A 469 -28.00 -13.92 10.67
C ILE A 469 -27.00 -14.56 9.70
N VAL A 470 -26.58 -15.79 10.02
CA VAL A 470 -25.69 -16.59 9.18
C VAL A 470 -26.52 -17.35 8.15
N MET A 471 -26.36 -17.00 6.86
CA MET A 471 -27.17 -17.55 5.75
C MET A 471 -26.50 -18.71 5.01
N GLY A 472 -25.21 -18.97 5.24
CA GLY A 472 -24.46 -20.02 4.56
C GLY A 472 -23.19 -20.41 5.33
N THR A 473 -22.62 -21.54 4.95
CA THR A 473 -21.38 -22.08 5.52
C THR A 473 -20.18 -21.79 4.61
N ASN A 474 -18.99 -21.73 5.20
CA ASN A 474 -17.73 -21.64 4.47
C ASN A 474 -17.33 -23.02 3.90
N ASP A 475 -18.16 -23.53 2.98
CA ASP A 475 -17.94 -24.76 2.24
C ASP A 475 -18.48 -24.61 0.80
N THR A 476 -18.22 -25.58 -0.08
CA THR A 476 -18.62 -25.50 -1.49
C THR A 476 -20.13 -25.46 -1.70
N VAL A 477 -20.93 -25.99 -0.78
CA VAL A 477 -22.41 -25.92 -0.86
C VAL A 477 -22.89 -24.52 -0.48
N GLY A 478 -22.42 -23.98 0.64
CA GLY A 478 -22.76 -22.63 1.09
C GLY A 478 -22.33 -21.55 0.10
N ALA A 479 -21.20 -21.73 -0.57
CA ALA A 479 -20.73 -20.84 -1.63
C ALA A 479 -21.67 -20.81 -2.86
N VAL A 480 -22.19 -21.98 -3.28
CA VAL A 480 -23.15 -22.05 -4.39
C VAL A 480 -24.50 -21.45 -4.01
N GLU A 481 -25.01 -21.76 -2.81
CA GLU A 481 -26.23 -21.14 -2.28
C GLU A 481 -26.13 -19.61 -2.20
N GLU A 482 -24.95 -19.09 -1.85
CA GLU A 482 -24.71 -17.65 -1.85
C GLU A 482 -24.76 -17.06 -3.27
N MET A 483 -24.20 -17.75 -4.27
CA MET A 483 -24.29 -17.32 -5.66
C MET A 483 -25.74 -17.35 -6.19
N GLU A 484 -26.55 -18.31 -5.75
CA GLU A 484 -27.99 -18.35 -6.05
C GLU A 484 -28.73 -17.13 -5.45
N ARG A 485 -28.36 -16.71 -4.23
CA ARG A 485 -28.89 -15.49 -3.60
C ARG A 485 -28.48 -14.24 -4.38
N VAL A 486 -27.23 -14.14 -4.82
CA VAL A 486 -26.76 -13.05 -5.68
C VAL A 486 -27.58 -12.99 -6.98
N LYS A 487 -27.75 -14.12 -7.67
CA LYS A 487 -28.58 -14.17 -8.90
C LYS A 487 -30.03 -13.74 -8.63
N SER A 488 -30.63 -14.24 -7.55
CA SER A 488 -32.02 -13.94 -7.18
C SER A 488 -32.25 -12.49 -6.78
N SER A 489 -31.22 -11.80 -6.26
CA SER A 489 -31.28 -10.36 -5.94
C SER A 489 -31.42 -9.45 -7.16
N GLY A 490 -31.13 -9.97 -8.36
CA GLY A 490 -31.09 -9.19 -9.60
C GLY A 490 -29.79 -8.40 -9.81
N PHE A 491 -28.80 -8.51 -8.93
CA PHE A 491 -27.52 -7.78 -9.04
C PHE A 491 -26.75 -8.10 -10.33
N LEU A 492 -26.90 -9.32 -10.87
CA LEU A 492 -26.21 -9.73 -12.10
C LEU A 492 -26.62 -8.94 -13.37
N LYS A 493 -27.62 -8.06 -13.28
CA LYS A 493 -27.94 -7.10 -14.33
C LYS A 493 -26.90 -5.99 -14.48
N TYR A 494 -26.08 -5.74 -13.46
CA TYR A 494 -25.14 -4.62 -13.42
C TYR A 494 -23.69 -5.05 -13.68
N THR A 495 -23.27 -6.16 -13.09
CA THR A 495 -21.94 -6.78 -13.23
C THR A 495 -21.98 -8.21 -12.66
N THR A 496 -20.89 -8.96 -12.80
CA THR A 496 -20.73 -10.29 -12.17
C THR A 496 -20.38 -10.17 -10.67
N MET A 497 -20.11 -11.29 -10.01
CA MET A 497 -19.75 -11.39 -8.60
C MET A 497 -18.68 -12.45 -8.39
N GLY A 498 -17.64 -12.15 -7.61
CA GLY A 498 -16.70 -13.17 -7.16
C GLY A 498 -17.15 -13.81 -5.85
N ILE A 499 -17.21 -15.14 -5.80
CA ILE A 499 -17.50 -15.89 -4.57
C ILE A 499 -16.22 -16.54 -4.08
N ARG A 500 -15.69 -16.04 -2.96
CA ARG A 500 -14.45 -16.56 -2.35
C ARG A 500 -14.77 -17.62 -1.30
N LEU A 501 -14.53 -18.87 -1.66
CA LEU A 501 -14.43 -19.98 -0.72
C LEU A 501 -13.11 -19.88 0.05
N VAL A 502 -13.14 -20.15 1.35
CA VAL A 502 -11.98 -20.01 2.23
C VAL A 502 -11.65 -21.35 2.88
N PRO A 503 -10.92 -22.26 2.22
CA PRO A 503 -10.39 -23.44 2.88
C PRO A 503 -9.21 -23.03 3.77
N ASP A 504 -9.53 -22.59 4.99
CA ASP A 504 -8.58 -22.35 6.06
C ASP A 504 -8.61 -23.52 7.04
N CYS A 505 -7.46 -24.02 7.50
CA CYS A 505 -7.39 -25.04 8.53
C CYS A 505 -6.16 -24.85 9.42
N TYR A 506 -6.38 -24.91 10.74
CA TYR A 506 -5.34 -24.66 11.74
C TYR A 506 -4.96 -25.92 12.55
N ASP A 507 -5.44 -27.08 12.12
CA ASP A 507 -5.05 -28.37 12.71
C ASP A 507 -3.61 -28.75 12.32
N GLU A 508 -3.02 -29.68 13.07
CA GLU A 508 -1.65 -30.16 12.83
C GLU A 508 -1.49 -30.83 11.46
N ASN A 509 -2.48 -31.64 11.07
CA ASN A 509 -2.64 -32.13 9.71
C ASN A 509 -3.76 -31.32 9.05
N ASN A 510 -3.46 -30.74 7.90
CA ASN A 510 -4.34 -29.84 7.18
C ASN A 510 -4.11 -29.94 5.66
N GLU A 511 -4.90 -29.21 4.88
CA GLU A 511 -4.82 -29.20 3.41
C GLU A 511 -3.62 -28.45 2.82
N ASN A 512 -2.87 -27.69 3.62
CA ASN A 512 -1.78 -26.87 3.10
C ASN A 512 -0.59 -27.75 2.69
N GLY A 513 0.10 -27.35 1.62
CA GLY A 513 1.11 -28.18 0.97
C GLY A 513 0.50 -29.17 -0.01
N TRP A 514 -0.55 -29.91 0.37
CA TRP A 514 -1.27 -30.83 -0.53
C TRP A 514 -2.06 -30.10 -1.62
N TRP A 515 -2.90 -29.14 -1.22
CA TRP A 515 -3.74 -28.29 -2.10
C TRP A 515 -4.46 -29.05 -3.23
N ASP A 516 -5.13 -30.13 -2.85
CA ASP A 516 -5.89 -30.98 -3.77
C ASP A 516 -7.32 -31.25 -3.28
N ASP A 517 -8.13 -31.79 -4.18
CA ASP A 517 -9.52 -32.18 -3.94
C ASP A 517 -9.68 -33.19 -2.78
N GLU A 518 -8.69 -34.06 -2.54
CA GLU A 518 -8.76 -35.07 -1.49
C GLU A 518 -8.66 -34.44 -0.12
N HIS A 519 -7.64 -33.62 0.11
CA HIS A 519 -7.39 -32.99 1.39
C HIS A 519 -8.45 -31.94 1.71
N TRP A 520 -8.96 -31.19 0.72
CA TRP A 520 -10.10 -30.28 0.94
C TRP A 520 -11.41 -30.99 1.29
N ARG A 521 -11.56 -32.29 1.04
CA ARG A 521 -12.70 -33.09 1.53
C ARG A 521 -12.50 -33.61 2.96
N LEU A 522 -11.24 -33.74 3.40
CA LEU A 522 -10.90 -34.27 4.71
C LEU A 522 -10.98 -33.20 5.80
N HIS A 523 -10.44 -32.02 5.52
CA HIS A 523 -10.23 -30.98 6.51
C HIS A 523 -11.28 -29.87 6.40
N GLY A 524 -11.84 -29.49 7.55
CA GLY A 524 -12.60 -28.25 7.71
C GLY A 524 -11.77 -27.24 8.49
N SER A 525 -12.41 -26.18 9.01
CA SER A 525 -11.68 -25.06 9.62
C SER A 525 -10.92 -25.34 10.93
N GLY A 526 -10.99 -26.56 11.46
CA GLY A 526 -10.31 -26.96 12.69
C GLY A 526 -10.93 -26.36 13.96
N PRO A 527 -10.17 -26.23 15.08
CA PRO A 527 -10.66 -25.76 16.37
C PRO A 527 -10.87 -24.23 16.37
N GLN A 528 -11.85 -23.76 15.62
CA GLN A 528 -12.34 -22.37 15.70
C GLN A 528 -13.45 -22.23 16.77
N GLY A 529 -13.91 -21.00 17.05
CA GLY A 529 -15.01 -20.73 17.98
C GLY A 529 -16.30 -21.49 17.63
N GLU A 530 -17.21 -21.72 18.60
CA GLU A 530 -18.39 -22.60 18.41
C GLU A 530 -19.27 -22.26 17.18
N GLY A 531 -19.30 -21.02 16.72
CA GLY A 531 -20.04 -20.58 15.52
C GLY A 531 -19.31 -20.77 14.18
N MET A 532 -18.04 -21.17 14.19
CA MET A 532 -17.15 -21.24 13.01
C MET A 532 -16.69 -22.66 12.68
N LYS A 533 -17.14 -23.65 13.44
CA LYS A 533 -16.68 -25.04 13.29
C LYS A 533 -17.32 -25.70 12.08
N LEU A 534 -16.64 -25.65 10.94
CA LEU A 534 -16.81 -26.68 9.93
C LEU A 534 -16.04 -27.93 10.39
N LYS A 535 -16.76 -28.90 10.99
CA LYS A 535 -16.16 -30.16 11.46
C LYS A 535 -15.85 -31.16 10.34
N SER A 536 -16.34 -30.89 9.13
CA SER A 536 -16.18 -31.71 7.93
C SER A 536 -15.38 -30.95 6.86
N GLY A 537 -14.99 -31.62 5.78
CA GLY A 537 -14.34 -31.01 4.62
C GLY A 537 -14.99 -29.73 4.09
N HIS A 538 -14.19 -28.75 3.64
CA HIS A 538 -14.68 -27.60 2.87
C HIS A 538 -15.29 -28.01 1.53
N TYR A 539 -14.87 -29.15 0.95
CA TYR A 539 -15.44 -29.70 -0.27
C TYR A 539 -16.47 -30.78 0.06
N ARG A 540 -17.74 -30.55 -0.33
CA ARG A 540 -18.86 -31.41 0.06
C ARG A 540 -19.76 -31.74 -1.13
N SER A 541 -20.33 -32.94 -1.12
CA SER A 541 -21.30 -33.36 -2.14
C SER A 541 -22.51 -32.41 -2.18
N PRO A 542 -22.98 -32.02 -3.38
CA PRO A 542 -22.58 -32.52 -4.71
C PRO A 542 -21.35 -31.82 -5.34
N TYR A 543 -20.78 -30.81 -4.68
CA TYR A 543 -19.66 -29.99 -5.15
C TYR A 543 -18.34 -30.36 -4.45
N ASP A 544 -17.98 -31.64 -4.49
CA ASP A 544 -16.88 -32.26 -3.72
C ASP A 544 -15.51 -32.24 -4.42
N SER A 545 -15.35 -31.38 -5.42
CA SER A 545 -14.11 -31.14 -6.19
C SER A 545 -14.11 -29.71 -6.72
N SER A 546 -12.92 -29.16 -6.97
CA SER A 546 -12.76 -27.78 -7.48
C SER A 546 -13.55 -27.60 -8.76
N LYS A 547 -13.49 -28.59 -9.67
CA LYS A 547 -14.20 -28.54 -10.96
C LYS A 547 -15.72 -28.48 -10.82
N LYS A 548 -16.30 -29.33 -9.97
CA LYS A 548 -17.76 -29.34 -9.78
C LYS A 548 -18.25 -28.05 -9.13
N TRP A 549 -17.53 -27.57 -8.13
CA TRP A 549 -17.86 -26.33 -7.43
C TRP A 549 -17.71 -25.11 -8.35
N ALA A 550 -16.57 -24.96 -9.00
CA ALA A 550 -16.29 -23.83 -9.89
C ALA A 550 -17.30 -23.77 -11.05
N GLN A 551 -17.62 -24.90 -11.67
CA GLN A 551 -18.64 -24.95 -12.73
C GLN A 551 -20.01 -24.50 -12.23
N ALA A 552 -20.42 -24.88 -11.02
CA ALA A 552 -21.70 -24.47 -10.45
C ALA A 552 -21.76 -22.94 -10.24
N ILE A 553 -20.67 -22.32 -9.79
CA ILE A 553 -20.57 -20.85 -9.67
C ILE A 553 -20.64 -20.17 -11.05
N LEU A 554 -19.92 -20.72 -12.04
CA LEU A 554 -19.90 -20.19 -13.41
C LEU A 554 -21.27 -20.30 -14.10
N ASP A 555 -21.98 -21.42 -13.95
CA ASP A 555 -23.32 -21.64 -14.50
C ASP A 555 -24.36 -20.67 -13.92
N LEU A 556 -24.11 -20.15 -12.71
CA LEU A 556 -24.92 -19.12 -12.07
C LEU A 556 -24.53 -17.70 -12.50
N GLY A 557 -23.46 -17.53 -13.28
CA GLY A 557 -22.95 -16.24 -13.77
C GLY A 557 -21.95 -15.56 -12.83
N GLY A 558 -21.42 -16.28 -11.84
CA GLY A 558 -20.41 -15.80 -10.90
C GLY A 558 -18.99 -16.17 -11.30
N LEU A 559 -18.03 -15.74 -10.48
CA LEU A 559 -16.61 -16.04 -10.63
C LEU A 559 -16.12 -16.82 -9.39
N PRO A 560 -15.58 -18.04 -9.55
CA PRO A 560 -15.09 -18.84 -8.42
C PRO A 560 -13.71 -18.34 -7.96
N PHE A 561 -13.63 -17.96 -6.69
CA PHE A 561 -12.40 -17.53 -6.02
C PHE A 561 -12.05 -18.49 -4.90
N THR A 562 -10.79 -18.90 -4.81
CA THR A 562 -10.28 -19.73 -3.71
C THR A 562 -9.33 -18.95 -2.81
N TYR A 563 -8.75 -19.62 -1.82
CA TYR A 563 -7.90 -19.03 -0.79
C TYR A 563 -6.88 -20.07 -0.31
N PHE A 564 -5.63 -19.64 -0.11
CA PHE A 564 -4.53 -20.43 0.42
C PHE A 564 -3.98 -19.77 1.69
N GLN A 565 -3.64 -20.59 2.70
CA GLN A 565 -2.72 -20.17 3.77
C GLN A 565 -1.29 -20.37 3.25
N THR A 566 -0.71 -19.30 2.70
CA THR A 566 0.44 -19.29 1.77
C THR A 566 1.49 -20.36 2.01
N ALA A 567 2.08 -20.38 3.20
CA ALA A 567 3.09 -21.35 3.60
C ALA A 567 2.89 -21.77 5.07
N VAL A 568 1.63 -21.92 5.47
CA VAL A 568 1.28 -22.62 6.72
C VAL A 568 1.52 -24.11 6.48
N ARG A 569 2.27 -24.75 7.37
CA ARG A 569 2.68 -26.15 7.14
C ARG A 569 1.61 -27.16 7.56
N SER A 570 1.42 -28.21 6.77
CA SER A 570 0.83 -29.46 7.25
C SER A 570 1.93 -30.41 7.72
N LYS A 571 1.72 -31.05 8.87
CA LYS A 571 2.68 -32.02 9.40
C LYS A 571 2.83 -33.24 8.50
N ASP A 572 1.72 -33.81 8.05
CA ASP A 572 1.74 -35.02 7.22
C ASP A 572 2.40 -34.79 5.85
N TYR A 573 2.21 -33.60 5.25
CA TYR A 573 2.94 -33.21 4.04
C TYR A 573 4.44 -33.13 4.31
N ALA A 574 4.85 -32.43 5.38
CA ALA A 574 6.26 -32.28 5.72
C ALA A 574 6.93 -33.62 6.06
N GLU A 575 6.23 -34.56 6.68
CA GLU A 575 6.72 -35.93 6.93
C GLU A 575 6.84 -36.76 5.65
N ALA A 576 5.93 -36.55 4.69
CA ALA A 576 5.93 -37.25 3.41
C ALA A 576 7.01 -36.74 2.45
N TYR A 577 7.30 -35.43 2.47
CA TYR A 577 8.24 -34.76 1.57
C TYR A 577 9.20 -33.82 2.33
N PRO A 578 10.13 -34.37 3.14
CA PRO A 578 11.13 -33.56 3.84
C PRO A 578 11.95 -32.67 2.90
N GLU A 579 12.22 -33.12 1.67
CA GLU A 579 12.95 -32.39 0.64
C GLU A 579 12.20 -31.16 0.09
N HIS A 580 10.88 -31.07 0.27
CA HIS A 580 10.10 -29.90 -0.13
C HIS A 580 10.10 -28.77 0.93
N MET A 581 10.76 -29.00 2.07
CA MET A 581 10.85 -28.06 3.18
C MET A 581 12.19 -27.33 3.15
N LEU A 582 12.23 -26.08 3.63
CA LEU A 582 13.51 -25.38 3.84
C LEU A 582 14.43 -26.22 4.73
N PHE A 583 15.72 -26.21 4.41
CA PHE A 583 16.77 -27.06 4.99
C PHE A 583 16.66 -28.55 4.66
N ASN A 584 15.73 -28.96 3.78
CA ASN A 584 15.47 -30.36 3.44
C ASN A 584 15.12 -31.22 4.67
N GLU A 585 14.43 -30.61 5.65
CA GLU A 585 14.11 -31.21 6.94
C GLU A 585 12.64 -30.95 7.30
N SER A 586 11.89 -32.00 7.64
CA SER A 586 10.47 -31.89 8.00
C SER A 586 10.21 -30.97 9.21
N PHE A 587 11.15 -30.91 10.16
CA PHE A 587 10.98 -30.27 11.47
C PHE A 587 12.21 -29.44 11.86
N HIS A 588 12.81 -28.72 10.91
CA HIS A 588 13.88 -27.78 11.24
C HIS A 588 13.35 -26.69 12.17
N GLU A 589 13.92 -26.59 13.37
CA GLU A 589 13.50 -25.60 14.35
C GLU A 589 14.06 -24.21 14.00
N ILE A 590 13.26 -23.17 14.21
CA ILE A 590 13.65 -21.76 14.08
C ILE A 590 13.68 -21.09 15.45
N ASP A 591 14.59 -20.13 15.61
CA ASP A 591 14.85 -19.47 16.90
C ASP A 591 13.72 -18.51 17.34
N THR A 592 12.85 -18.11 16.41
CA THR A 592 11.72 -17.21 16.69
C THR A 592 10.40 -17.96 16.67
N PHE A 593 9.58 -17.74 17.69
CA PHE A 593 8.27 -18.38 17.78
C PHE A 593 7.33 -17.87 16.69
N ASP A 594 6.85 -18.78 15.84
CA ASP A 594 5.77 -18.55 14.88
C ASP A 594 4.56 -19.41 15.27
N TRP A 595 3.41 -18.77 15.51
CA TRP A 595 2.22 -19.47 15.99
C TRP A 595 1.55 -20.34 14.91
N LEU A 596 1.71 -20.02 13.63
CA LEU A 596 1.17 -20.81 12.51
C LEU A 596 2.02 -22.05 12.27
N ASN A 597 3.34 -21.89 12.27
CA ASN A 597 4.29 -22.96 11.93
C ASN A 597 4.93 -23.65 13.14
N LYS A 598 4.58 -23.26 14.38
CA LYS A 598 4.95 -23.91 15.64
C LYS A 598 6.47 -24.08 15.81
N ASN A 599 7.23 -23.03 15.52
CA ASN A 599 8.71 -22.97 15.53
C ASN A 599 9.42 -23.80 14.48
N TYR A 600 8.73 -24.23 13.42
CA TYR A 600 9.38 -24.91 12.31
C TYR A 600 9.47 -24.03 11.07
N THR A 601 10.41 -24.36 10.20
CA THR A 601 10.50 -23.78 8.86
C THR A 601 9.32 -24.20 7.97
N THR A 602 9.22 -23.55 6.81
CA THR A 602 8.13 -23.75 5.84
C THR A 602 8.61 -24.43 4.55
N TYR A 603 7.74 -24.50 3.54
CA TYR A 603 8.03 -25.02 2.21
C TYR A 603 9.11 -24.21 1.48
N ASP A 604 9.91 -24.91 0.68
CA ASP A 604 10.96 -24.30 -0.14
C ASP A 604 10.47 -24.05 -1.56
N PHE A 605 10.16 -22.78 -1.87
CA PHE A 605 9.76 -22.35 -3.22
C PHE A 605 10.91 -22.26 -4.23
N THR A 606 12.11 -22.74 -3.86
CA THR A 606 13.26 -22.89 -4.76
C THR A 606 13.58 -24.34 -5.08
N ASP A 607 13.04 -25.30 -4.32
CA ASP A 607 13.21 -26.73 -4.60
C ASP A 607 12.50 -27.12 -5.91
N GLU A 608 13.20 -27.87 -6.77
CA GLU A 608 12.67 -28.25 -8.08
C GLU A 608 11.43 -29.16 -7.97
N GLY A 609 11.39 -30.04 -6.97
CA GLY A 609 10.28 -30.96 -6.71
C GLY A 609 9.02 -30.22 -6.26
N PHE A 610 9.16 -29.34 -5.29
CA PHE A 610 8.08 -28.53 -4.76
C PHE A 610 7.55 -27.53 -5.80
N VAL A 611 8.44 -26.89 -6.57
CA VAL A 611 8.05 -26.02 -7.68
C VAL A 611 7.26 -26.79 -8.75
N ALA A 612 7.65 -28.03 -9.06
CA ALA A 612 6.89 -28.88 -9.99
C ALA A 612 5.51 -29.24 -9.42
N HIS A 613 5.43 -29.62 -8.15
CA HIS A 613 4.16 -29.84 -7.45
C HIS A 613 3.24 -28.62 -7.51
N MET A 614 3.75 -27.42 -7.23
CA MET A 614 2.97 -26.18 -7.30
C MET A 614 2.44 -25.86 -8.69
N ARG A 615 3.21 -26.14 -9.74
CA ARG A 615 2.73 -26.00 -11.12
C ARG A 615 1.56 -26.93 -11.41
N ASP A 616 1.56 -28.13 -10.85
CA ASP A 616 0.47 -29.09 -10.99
C ASP A 616 -0.77 -28.62 -10.22
N VAL A 617 -0.61 -28.15 -8.98
CA VAL A 617 -1.70 -27.55 -8.18
C VAL A 617 -2.38 -26.43 -8.95
N TYR A 618 -1.64 -25.42 -9.43
CA TYR A 618 -2.24 -24.28 -10.11
C TYR A 618 -2.86 -24.66 -11.46
N ARG A 619 -2.26 -25.59 -12.21
CA ARG A 619 -2.87 -26.11 -13.45
C ARG A 619 -4.20 -26.81 -13.17
N ASN A 620 -4.28 -27.62 -12.13
CA ASN A 620 -5.53 -28.31 -11.75
C ASN A 620 -6.63 -27.29 -11.37
N LEU A 621 -6.27 -26.22 -10.66
CA LEU A 621 -7.20 -25.14 -10.33
C LEU A 621 -7.64 -24.35 -11.56
N HIS A 622 -6.73 -24.07 -12.49
CA HIS A 622 -7.06 -23.45 -13.78
C HIS A 622 -8.04 -24.31 -14.58
N ASP A 623 -7.73 -25.59 -14.76
CA ASP A 623 -8.56 -26.56 -15.49
C ASP A 623 -9.93 -26.78 -14.83
N ALA A 624 -10.03 -26.57 -13.52
CA ALA A 624 -11.29 -26.56 -12.78
C ALA A 624 -12.15 -25.32 -13.04
N GLY A 625 -11.55 -24.22 -13.53
CA GLY A 625 -12.24 -22.95 -13.81
C GLY A 625 -12.09 -21.89 -12.71
N ILE A 626 -11.11 -22.03 -11.80
CA ILE A 626 -10.84 -21.00 -10.79
C ILE A 626 -10.31 -19.74 -11.45
N THR A 627 -10.93 -18.61 -11.16
CA THR A 627 -10.59 -17.31 -11.76
C THR A 627 -9.82 -16.39 -10.83
N GLY A 628 -9.78 -16.69 -9.53
CA GLY A 628 -9.08 -15.86 -8.56
C GLY A 628 -8.69 -16.60 -7.29
N MET A 629 -7.69 -16.06 -6.59
CA MET A 629 -7.12 -16.67 -5.40
C MET A 629 -6.62 -15.59 -4.44
N MET A 630 -6.82 -15.81 -3.14
CA MET A 630 -6.19 -15.02 -2.10
C MET A 630 -5.11 -15.83 -1.36
N PHE A 631 -3.94 -15.24 -1.20
CA PHE A 631 -2.86 -15.71 -0.34
C PHE A 631 -2.92 -14.99 1.00
N ASP A 632 -3.25 -15.72 2.06
CA ASP A 632 -3.18 -15.25 3.44
C ASP A 632 -1.88 -15.68 4.10
N TYR A 633 -1.49 -14.95 5.13
CA TYR A 633 -0.24 -15.10 5.85
C TYR A 633 0.98 -15.20 4.91
N PRO A 634 1.10 -14.36 3.86
CA PRO A 634 2.17 -14.52 2.89
C PRO A 634 3.56 -14.43 3.53
N TYR A 635 3.67 -13.74 4.65
CA TYR A 635 4.91 -13.68 5.43
C TYR A 635 5.47 -15.04 5.84
N THR A 636 4.62 -16.06 5.97
CA THR A 636 5.05 -17.44 6.28
C THR A 636 5.93 -18.03 5.17
N GLY A 637 5.76 -17.55 3.93
CA GLY A 637 6.56 -17.94 2.77
C GLY A 637 7.81 -17.10 2.55
N TRP A 638 8.15 -16.18 3.46
CA TRP A 638 9.39 -15.41 3.39
C TRP A 638 10.52 -16.14 4.13
N PRO A 639 11.53 -16.72 3.45
CA PRO A 639 12.54 -17.56 4.09
C PRO A 639 13.62 -16.71 4.77
N VAL A 640 13.27 -16.02 5.86
CA VAL A 640 14.16 -15.08 6.56
C VAL A 640 15.44 -15.73 7.11
N TYR A 641 15.40 -17.03 7.40
CA TYR A 641 16.54 -17.81 7.91
C TYR A 641 17.38 -18.49 6.81
N GLY A 642 17.00 -18.35 5.54
CA GLY A 642 17.59 -19.12 4.46
C GLY A 642 17.07 -20.56 4.42
N GLY A 643 17.96 -21.50 4.09
CA GLY A 643 17.62 -22.92 3.96
C GLY A 643 17.05 -23.31 2.59
N MET A 644 16.97 -22.38 1.65
CA MET A 644 16.61 -22.66 0.26
C MET A 644 17.61 -23.62 -0.41
N ASP A 645 17.10 -24.55 -1.21
CA ASP A 645 17.88 -25.46 -2.05
C ASP A 645 18.69 -24.69 -3.12
N ASP A 646 18.08 -23.66 -3.74
CA ASP A 646 18.83 -22.71 -4.56
C ASP A 646 19.64 -21.74 -3.69
N LYS A 647 20.91 -22.09 -3.46
CA LYS A 647 21.90 -21.24 -2.77
C LYS A 647 22.18 -19.88 -3.42
N TYR A 648 21.73 -19.64 -4.66
CA TYR A 648 21.83 -18.35 -5.34
C TYR A 648 20.54 -17.53 -5.25
N SER A 649 19.45 -18.08 -4.72
CA SER A 649 18.23 -17.33 -4.48
C SER A 649 18.40 -16.41 -3.28
N THR A 650 17.81 -15.22 -3.37
CA THR A 650 17.57 -14.36 -2.21
C THR A 650 16.25 -14.73 -1.54
N ALA A 651 16.00 -14.26 -0.32
CA ALA A 651 14.72 -14.51 0.35
C ALA A 651 13.56 -13.82 -0.38
N ALA A 652 13.78 -12.58 -0.85
CA ALA A 652 12.79 -11.83 -1.61
C ALA A 652 12.46 -12.50 -2.97
N SER A 653 13.43 -13.12 -3.64
CA SER A 653 13.18 -13.85 -4.90
C SER A 653 12.39 -15.14 -4.68
N ALA A 654 12.70 -15.89 -3.62
CA ALA A 654 11.93 -17.06 -3.22
C ALA A 654 10.48 -16.69 -2.87
N TYR A 655 10.27 -15.63 -2.10
CA TYR A 655 8.93 -15.09 -1.81
C TYR A 655 8.19 -14.67 -3.09
N ARG A 656 8.86 -13.95 -4.01
CA ARG A 656 8.28 -13.54 -5.29
C ARG A 656 7.86 -14.75 -6.15
N THR A 657 8.57 -15.87 -6.02
CA THR A 657 8.28 -17.11 -6.78
C THR A 657 6.90 -17.69 -6.44
N ILE A 658 6.41 -17.51 -5.20
CA ILE A 658 5.06 -17.94 -4.79
C ILE A 658 3.99 -17.38 -5.74
N PHE A 659 3.99 -16.06 -5.93
CA PHE A 659 3.01 -15.38 -6.77
C PHE A 659 3.26 -15.59 -8.26
N LYS A 660 4.53 -15.73 -8.65
CA LYS A 660 4.91 -16.07 -10.03
C LYS A 660 4.29 -17.40 -10.45
N LEU A 661 4.45 -18.45 -9.63
CA LEU A 661 3.89 -19.78 -9.93
C LEU A 661 2.37 -19.74 -10.02
N ALA A 662 1.71 -19.00 -9.12
CA ALA A 662 0.27 -18.82 -9.16
C ALA A 662 -0.18 -18.11 -10.45
N SER A 663 0.51 -17.03 -10.84
CA SER A 663 0.20 -16.26 -12.05
C SER A 663 0.42 -17.09 -13.32
N GLU A 664 1.52 -17.82 -13.41
CA GLU A 664 1.82 -18.68 -14.56
C GLU A 664 0.84 -19.86 -14.66
N GLY A 665 0.46 -20.45 -13.53
CA GLY A 665 -0.38 -21.64 -13.49
C GLY A 665 -1.88 -21.37 -13.63
N LEU A 666 -2.40 -20.28 -13.05
CA LEU A 666 -3.80 -19.88 -13.17
C LEU A 666 -4.08 -19.08 -14.46
N GLY A 667 -3.04 -18.51 -15.08
CA GLY A 667 -3.09 -17.73 -16.31
C GLY A 667 -3.20 -16.21 -16.10
N ASP A 668 -2.84 -15.44 -17.13
CA ASP A 668 -2.74 -13.97 -17.11
C ASP A 668 -4.04 -13.26 -16.69
N GLU A 669 -5.21 -13.88 -16.85
CA GLU A 669 -6.52 -13.29 -16.50
C GLU A 669 -6.92 -13.54 -15.02
N ALA A 670 -6.09 -14.27 -14.26
CA ALA A 670 -6.40 -14.62 -12.89
C ALA A 670 -6.30 -13.43 -11.93
N TYR A 671 -7.19 -13.40 -10.94
CA TYR A 671 -7.23 -12.39 -9.89
C TYR A 671 -6.47 -12.86 -8.65
N ILE A 672 -5.16 -12.61 -8.61
CA ILE A 672 -4.29 -13.00 -7.49
C ILE A 672 -4.23 -11.90 -6.44
N HIS A 673 -4.54 -12.23 -5.19
CA HIS A 673 -4.59 -11.31 -4.07
C HIS A 673 -3.54 -11.67 -3.01
N GLU A 674 -2.72 -10.69 -2.65
CA GLU A 674 -1.73 -10.77 -1.58
C GLU A 674 -2.23 -10.07 -0.31
N ARG A 675 -2.31 -10.79 0.82
CA ARG A 675 -2.54 -10.20 2.15
C ARG A 675 -1.25 -9.61 2.73
N ASN A 676 -0.73 -8.58 2.08
CA ASN A 676 0.56 -7.98 2.42
C ASN A 676 0.48 -7.09 3.66
N LEU A 677 0.30 -7.66 4.86
CA LEU A 677 0.14 -6.88 6.10
C LEU A 677 1.42 -6.74 6.93
N LYS A 678 2.37 -7.67 6.79
CA LYS A 678 3.61 -7.69 7.58
C LYS A 678 4.79 -7.01 6.88
N TYR A 679 4.87 -7.13 5.55
CA TYR A 679 5.93 -6.50 4.77
C TYR A 679 5.32 -5.36 3.94
N GLY A 680 5.97 -4.21 3.88
CA GLY A 680 5.52 -3.06 3.07
C GLY A 680 5.98 -3.16 1.61
N SER A 681 6.54 -4.29 1.19
CA SER A 681 7.29 -4.39 -0.05
C SER A 681 6.41 -4.56 -1.29
N ASP A 682 6.82 -3.94 -2.40
CA ASP A 682 6.23 -4.11 -3.75
C ASP A 682 6.85 -5.31 -4.51
N ILE A 683 7.60 -6.18 -3.83
CA ILE A 683 8.32 -7.31 -4.46
C ILE A 683 7.39 -8.27 -5.23
N ALA A 684 6.09 -8.35 -4.93
CA ALA A 684 5.15 -9.23 -5.62
C ALA A 684 4.49 -8.58 -6.86
N LEU A 685 4.68 -7.28 -7.08
CA LEU A 685 4.05 -6.56 -8.19
C LEU A 685 4.45 -7.13 -9.56
N GLY A 686 3.48 -7.16 -10.48
CA GLY A 686 3.59 -7.84 -11.76
C GLY A 686 2.99 -9.25 -11.77
N TYR A 687 2.81 -9.87 -10.60
CA TYR A 687 2.12 -11.17 -10.47
C TYR A 687 0.82 -11.08 -9.66
N VAL A 688 0.72 -10.10 -8.76
CA VAL A 688 -0.49 -9.88 -7.95
C VAL A 688 -1.39 -8.82 -8.58
N ALA A 689 -2.69 -9.09 -8.61
CA ALA A 689 -3.70 -8.14 -9.06
C ALA A 689 -4.16 -7.22 -7.91
N SER A 690 -4.06 -7.67 -6.65
CA SER A 690 -4.51 -6.89 -5.49
C SER A 690 -3.61 -7.08 -4.27
N GLN A 691 -3.51 -6.03 -3.45
CA GLN A 691 -2.88 -6.05 -2.13
C GLN A 691 -3.87 -5.55 -1.08
N ARG A 692 -3.97 -6.29 0.04
CA ARG A 692 -4.76 -5.86 1.19
C ARG A 692 -4.07 -4.71 1.92
N THR A 693 -4.80 -3.66 2.26
CA THR A 693 -4.29 -2.46 2.96
C THR A 693 -4.76 -2.34 4.41
N TRP A 694 -5.57 -3.29 4.90
CA TRP A 694 -6.03 -3.30 6.30
C TRP A 694 -6.12 -4.72 6.85
N GLY A 695 -6.09 -4.86 8.18
CA GLY A 695 -6.40 -6.12 8.86
C GLY A 695 -7.88 -6.51 8.71
N ASP A 696 -8.27 -7.60 9.37
CA ASP A 696 -9.63 -8.12 9.25
C ASP A 696 -10.65 -7.12 9.83
N THR A 697 -11.59 -6.69 9.00
CA THR A 697 -12.56 -5.64 9.32
C THR A 697 -13.81 -5.74 8.46
N ASP A 698 -14.91 -5.16 8.91
CA ASP A 698 -16.17 -4.99 8.18
C ASP A 698 -16.65 -3.53 8.16
N VAL A 699 -15.88 -2.60 8.71
CA VAL A 699 -16.19 -1.16 8.73
C VAL A 699 -15.27 -0.40 7.79
N ILE A 700 -15.61 0.86 7.53
CA ILE A 700 -14.74 1.81 6.82
C ILE A 700 -14.38 2.94 7.78
N THR A 701 -13.10 3.29 7.86
CA THR A 701 -12.62 4.39 8.71
C THR A 701 -11.84 5.42 7.89
N PRO A 702 -11.68 6.67 8.39
CA PRO A 702 -10.89 7.70 7.72
C PRO A 702 -9.43 7.30 7.47
N GLU A 703 -8.84 6.49 8.34
CA GLU A 703 -7.46 5.99 8.21
C GLU A 703 -7.33 5.03 7.02
N MET A 704 -8.30 4.14 6.83
CA MET A 704 -8.32 3.21 5.68
C MET A 704 -8.39 3.99 4.37
N VAL A 705 -9.30 4.97 4.33
CA VAL A 705 -9.52 5.86 3.18
C VAL A 705 -8.23 6.63 2.86
N THR A 706 -7.60 7.21 3.88
CA THR A 706 -6.37 7.98 3.76
C THR A 706 -5.19 7.13 3.32
N ARG A 707 -5.00 5.95 3.91
CA ARG A 707 -3.89 5.04 3.58
C ARG A 707 -3.87 4.68 2.09
N SER A 708 -5.03 4.29 1.55
CA SER A 708 -5.14 3.97 0.12
C SER A 708 -5.14 5.24 -0.75
N GLY A 709 -5.77 6.33 -0.26
CA GLY A 709 -5.86 7.62 -0.93
C GLY A 709 -4.52 8.32 -1.14
N LEU A 710 -3.60 8.27 -0.17
CA LEU A 710 -2.24 8.81 -0.27
C LEU A 710 -1.33 7.98 -1.20
N ARG A 711 -1.76 6.79 -1.62
CA ARG A 711 -1.08 5.93 -2.59
C ARG A 711 -1.82 5.83 -3.92
N TRP A 712 -2.60 6.86 -4.27
CA TRP A 712 -3.41 6.91 -5.50
C TRP A 712 -2.61 6.59 -6.77
N TYR A 713 -1.33 6.99 -6.81
CA TYR A 713 -0.45 6.80 -7.96
C TYR A 713 -0.12 5.32 -8.20
N LYS A 714 -0.15 4.47 -7.16
CA LYS A 714 0.00 3.01 -7.29
C LYS A 714 -1.35 2.32 -7.54
N ASN A 715 -2.38 2.78 -6.84
CA ASN A 715 -3.71 2.17 -6.89
C ASN A 715 -4.30 2.22 -8.32
N ARG A 716 -4.80 1.09 -8.84
CA ARG A 716 -5.26 0.88 -10.23
C ARG A 716 -4.18 1.02 -11.31
N VAL A 717 -2.96 1.39 -10.95
CA VAL A 717 -1.85 1.58 -11.89
C VAL A 717 -0.89 0.41 -11.85
N VAL A 718 -0.42 0.03 -10.67
CA VAL A 718 0.52 -1.09 -10.48
C VAL A 718 -0.09 -2.22 -9.65
N VAL A 719 -1.12 -1.91 -8.85
CA VAL A 719 -1.86 -2.86 -8.01
C VAL A 719 -3.25 -2.32 -7.68
N ASN A 720 -4.22 -3.20 -7.37
CA ASN A 720 -5.51 -2.79 -6.80
C ASN A 720 -5.49 -2.88 -5.28
N TYR A 721 -5.65 -1.77 -4.58
CA TYR A 721 -5.79 -1.79 -3.11
C TYR A 721 -7.16 -2.27 -2.66
N ASP A 722 -7.15 -3.08 -1.60
CA ASP A 722 -8.30 -3.73 -0.97
C ASP A 722 -8.29 -3.42 0.54
N MET A 723 -9.28 -2.67 1.02
CA MET A 723 -9.44 -2.31 2.44
C MET A 723 -10.11 -3.42 3.26
N ASP A 724 -10.15 -4.63 2.73
CA ASP A 724 -10.89 -5.79 3.24
C ASP A 724 -12.40 -5.59 3.32
N ALA A 725 -13.12 -6.54 3.93
CA ALA A 725 -14.57 -6.64 3.82
C ALA A 725 -15.32 -5.43 4.37
N LYS A 726 -16.54 -5.21 3.87
CA LYS A 726 -17.44 -4.15 4.31
C LYS A 726 -18.84 -4.69 4.53
N ASN A 727 -19.41 -4.36 5.68
CA ASN A 727 -20.79 -4.67 6.02
C ASN A 727 -21.68 -3.43 5.78
N LEU A 728 -22.51 -3.49 4.74
CA LEU A 728 -23.41 -2.40 4.35
C LEU A 728 -24.45 -2.08 5.43
N LEU A 729 -24.85 -3.08 6.24
CA LEU A 729 -25.83 -2.94 7.31
C LEU A 729 -25.24 -2.28 8.58
N LYS A 730 -23.91 -2.14 8.66
CA LYS A 730 -23.21 -1.47 9.76
C LYS A 730 -22.63 -0.11 9.38
N ALA A 731 -22.91 0.35 8.16
CA ALA A 731 -22.37 1.61 7.66
C ALA A 731 -22.78 2.77 8.57
N GLN A 732 -21.81 3.63 8.89
CA GLN A 732 -22.02 4.81 9.75
C GLN A 732 -21.97 6.11 8.94
N PRO A 733 -22.73 7.16 9.29
CA PRO A 733 -23.68 7.20 10.41
C PRO A 733 -24.91 6.33 10.12
N SER A 734 -25.33 5.54 11.10
CA SER A 734 -26.41 4.54 10.94
C SER A 734 -27.82 5.13 10.94
N ASP A 735 -27.97 6.41 11.28
CA ASP A 735 -29.25 7.12 11.31
C ASP A 735 -29.61 7.82 9.99
N SER A 736 -28.79 7.67 8.95
CA SER A 736 -29.05 8.25 7.64
C SER A 736 -28.46 7.43 6.48
N GLU A 737 -28.97 7.71 5.28
CA GLU A 737 -28.48 7.10 4.05
C GLU A 737 -27.05 7.50 3.69
N ASP A 738 -26.52 8.56 4.32
CA ASP A 738 -25.14 9.03 4.12
C ASP A 738 -24.14 7.96 4.55
N GLY A 739 -24.45 7.11 5.53
CA GLY A 739 -23.51 6.07 5.96
C GLY A 739 -23.20 5.05 4.88
N ILE A 740 -24.23 4.50 4.22
CA ILE A 740 -24.06 3.58 3.09
C ILE A 740 -23.43 4.32 1.90
N ASN A 741 -23.89 5.54 1.59
CA ASN A 741 -23.35 6.32 0.48
C ASN A 741 -21.86 6.63 0.66
N LYS A 742 -21.42 6.96 1.88
CA LYS A 742 -20.03 7.18 2.28
C LYS A 742 -19.20 5.93 2.08
N LEU A 743 -19.65 4.81 2.63
CA LEU A 743 -18.95 3.53 2.50
C LEU A 743 -18.73 3.16 1.03
N LEU A 744 -19.78 3.23 0.21
CA LEU A 744 -19.71 2.89 -1.21
C LEU A 744 -18.86 3.89 -2.00
N THR A 745 -19.03 5.19 -1.77
CA THR A 745 -18.29 6.24 -2.47
C THR A 745 -16.79 6.15 -2.16
N MET A 746 -16.42 6.08 -0.88
CA MET A 746 -15.00 6.06 -0.52
C MET A 746 -14.34 4.71 -0.86
N SER A 747 -15.07 3.60 -0.80
CA SER A 747 -14.56 2.32 -1.34
C SER A 747 -14.29 2.38 -2.85
N TYR A 748 -15.08 3.14 -3.62
CA TYR A 748 -14.83 3.33 -5.04
C TYR A 748 -13.67 4.29 -5.32
N VAL A 749 -13.61 5.40 -4.57
CA VAL A 749 -12.70 6.54 -4.81
C VAL A 749 -11.27 6.20 -4.39
N THR A 750 -11.07 5.57 -3.24
CA THR A 750 -9.73 5.31 -2.70
C THR A 750 -9.30 3.85 -2.72
N ALA A 751 -10.23 2.91 -2.90
CA ALA A 751 -9.91 1.50 -3.14
C ALA A 751 -10.26 1.07 -4.58
N SER A 752 -9.78 -0.12 -4.93
CA SER A 752 -9.93 -0.68 -6.28
C SER A 752 -10.72 -1.97 -6.31
N ARG A 753 -11.15 -2.41 -5.14
CA ARG A 753 -11.95 -3.59 -4.91
C ARG A 753 -12.82 -3.33 -3.70
N LEU A 754 -14.07 -3.82 -3.76
CA LEU A 754 -14.94 -3.92 -2.59
C LEU A 754 -15.22 -5.40 -2.31
N LEU A 755 -14.76 -5.86 -1.16
CA LEU A 755 -15.14 -7.13 -0.58
C LEU A 755 -16.36 -6.90 0.33
N LEU A 756 -17.40 -7.71 0.19
CA LEU A 756 -18.60 -7.64 1.03
C LEU A 756 -18.52 -8.67 2.15
N ALA A 757 -18.86 -8.23 3.36
CA ALA A 757 -19.03 -9.11 4.52
C ALA A 757 -20.44 -9.72 4.57
N ASN A 758 -21.43 -9.04 4.00
CA ASN A 758 -22.83 -9.50 4.01
C ASN A 758 -23.06 -10.67 3.04
N SER A 759 -23.90 -11.60 3.45
CA SER A 759 -24.64 -12.43 2.48
C SER A 759 -25.69 -11.58 1.78
N PHE A 760 -25.90 -11.78 0.48
CA PHE A 760 -26.97 -11.17 -0.29
C PHE A 760 -28.36 -11.55 0.22
N GLY A 761 -28.49 -12.68 0.93
CA GLY A 761 -29.74 -13.05 1.62
C GLY A 761 -30.15 -12.07 2.73
N THR A 762 -29.23 -11.23 3.19
CA THR A 762 -29.48 -10.21 4.23
C THR A 762 -29.74 -8.82 3.67
N LEU A 763 -29.47 -8.60 2.38
CA LEU A 763 -29.59 -7.28 1.75
C LEU A 763 -30.96 -7.13 1.10
N ASP A 764 -31.64 -6.02 1.35
CA ASP A 764 -32.86 -5.69 0.62
C ASP A 764 -32.55 -5.06 -0.75
N SER A 765 -33.60 -4.83 -1.55
CA SER A 765 -33.48 -4.22 -2.88
C SER A 765 -32.89 -2.81 -2.87
N ALA A 766 -33.04 -2.05 -1.78
CA ALA A 766 -32.50 -0.69 -1.68
C ALA A 766 -30.97 -0.74 -1.49
N HIS A 767 -30.47 -1.65 -0.65
CA HIS A 767 -29.03 -1.91 -0.52
C HIS A 767 -28.42 -2.38 -1.84
N VAL A 768 -29.06 -3.33 -2.53
CA VAL A 768 -28.61 -3.82 -3.84
C VAL A 768 -28.61 -2.71 -4.89
N TYR A 769 -29.64 -1.86 -4.91
CA TYR A 769 -29.71 -0.70 -5.80
C TYR A 769 -28.55 0.27 -5.54
N LYS A 770 -28.27 0.62 -4.27
CA LYS A 770 -27.14 1.50 -3.94
C LYS A 770 -25.80 0.91 -4.33
N LEU A 771 -25.58 -0.37 -4.02
CA LEU A 771 -24.37 -1.09 -4.44
C LEU A 771 -24.17 -1.03 -5.96
N SER A 772 -25.26 -1.15 -6.74
CA SER A 772 -25.18 -1.07 -8.20
C SER A 772 -24.67 0.28 -8.74
N ARG A 773 -24.81 1.38 -7.97
CA ARG A 773 -24.41 2.72 -8.40
C ARG A 773 -22.90 2.91 -8.49
N ILE A 774 -22.13 2.04 -7.85
CA ILE A 774 -20.66 2.05 -7.95
C ILE A 774 -20.14 0.97 -8.90
N TYR A 775 -21.02 0.16 -9.51
CA TYR A 775 -20.64 -0.94 -10.39
C TYR A 775 -21.17 -0.78 -11.84
N PRO A 776 -20.35 -1.15 -12.84
CA PRO A 776 -19.01 -1.74 -12.73
C PRO A 776 -17.93 -0.76 -12.24
N PHE A 777 -16.96 -1.23 -11.45
CA PHE A 777 -15.76 -0.46 -11.18
C PHE A 777 -15.00 -0.25 -12.50
N HIS A 778 -14.42 0.95 -12.69
CA HIS A 778 -13.73 1.26 -13.93
C HIS A 778 -12.43 0.45 -14.12
N GLN A 779 -12.09 0.20 -15.39
CA GLN A 779 -11.01 -0.72 -15.80
C GLN A 779 -9.87 -0.01 -16.55
N PHE A 780 -9.44 1.14 -16.03
CA PHE A 780 -8.31 1.90 -16.59
C PHE A 780 -7.36 2.37 -15.49
N ALA A 781 -6.10 2.63 -15.86
CA ALA A 781 -5.01 2.92 -14.93
C ALA A 781 -5.03 4.35 -14.38
N ARG A 782 -6.01 4.66 -13.54
CA ARG A 782 -6.17 5.97 -12.89
C ARG A 782 -6.93 5.82 -11.58
N SER A 783 -6.56 6.60 -10.57
CA SER A 783 -7.30 6.73 -9.30
C SER A 783 -7.56 8.20 -9.01
N ALA A 784 -8.45 8.48 -8.04
CA ALA A 784 -8.67 9.84 -7.58
C ALA A 784 -7.46 10.35 -6.78
N ARG A 785 -7.01 11.56 -7.08
CA ARG A 785 -5.90 12.24 -6.43
C ARG A 785 -6.38 12.87 -5.12
N PRO A 786 -5.65 12.75 -4.00
CA PRO A 786 -5.94 13.49 -2.77
C PRO A 786 -5.50 14.95 -2.96
N LEU A 787 -6.45 15.84 -3.27
CA LEU A 787 -6.15 17.22 -3.69
C LEU A 787 -5.63 18.08 -2.55
N ASP A 788 -5.91 17.72 -1.30
CA ASP A 788 -5.53 18.40 -0.07
C ASP A 788 -4.58 17.56 0.81
N ALA A 789 -3.92 16.55 0.22
CA ALA A 789 -3.01 15.62 0.91
C ALA A 789 -1.98 16.31 1.81
N PHE A 790 -1.47 17.46 1.38
CA PHE A 790 -0.38 18.15 2.07
C PHE A 790 -0.84 19.28 3.01
N THR A 791 -2.17 19.43 3.15
CA THR A 791 -2.81 20.53 3.89
C THR A 791 -3.80 20.07 4.97
N ALA A 792 -4.08 18.78 5.07
CA ALA A 792 -4.99 18.20 6.07
C ALA A 792 -4.42 16.89 6.64
N ASP A 793 -4.80 16.54 7.87
CA ASP A 793 -4.39 15.27 8.50
C ASP A 793 -5.02 14.06 7.79
N TYR A 794 -6.29 14.18 7.41
CA TYR A 794 -6.99 13.28 6.50
C TYR A 794 -7.38 14.04 5.24
N PRO A 795 -7.01 13.59 4.03
CA PRO A 795 -7.46 14.23 2.80
C PRO A 795 -8.98 14.15 2.71
N ARG A 796 -9.64 15.30 2.58
CA ARG A 796 -11.10 15.45 2.51
C ARG A 796 -11.59 15.71 1.10
N VAL A 797 -10.69 16.03 0.17
CA VAL A 797 -11.03 16.32 -1.22
C VAL A 797 -10.26 15.43 -2.16
N TYR A 798 -10.99 14.62 -2.93
CA TYR A 798 -10.43 13.76 -3.96
C TYR A 798 -10.85 14.23 -5.35
N GLY A 799 -9.92 14.25 -6.30
CA GLY A 799 -10.17 14.70 -7.67
C GLY A 799 -9.71 13.69 -8.71
N MET A 800 -10.56 13.38 -9.68
CA MET A 800 -10.17 12.53 -10.81
C MET A 800 -10.49 13.25 -12.12
N LYS A 801 -9.44 13.60 -12.87
CA LYS A 801 -9.62 14.10 -14.24
C LYS A 801 -10.11 12.93 -15.10
N LEU A 802 -11.27 13.06 -15.75
CA LEU A 802 -11.86 12.00 -16.58
C LEU A 802 -11.57 12.26 -18.06
N THR A 803 -11.81 13.50 -18.50
CA THR A 803 -11.45 14.04 -19.82
C THR A 803 -10.84 15.43 -19.65
N ASP A 804 -10.49 16.12 -20.74
CA ASP A 804 -10.01 17.50 -20.65
C ASP A 804 -11.06 18.50 -20.18
N LYS A 805 -12.35 18.19 -20.35
CA LYS A 805 -13.48 19.07 -19.99
C LYS A 805 -14.33 18.52 -18.85
N TRP A 806 -13.90 17.43 -18.22
CA TRP A 806 -14.66 16.73 -17.21
C TRP A 806 -13.73 16.15 -16.14
N SER A 807 -13.98 16.56 -14.91
CA SER A 807 -13.39 15.96 -13.71
C SER A 807 -14.49 15.53 -12.76
N SER A 808 -14.19 14.60 -11.86
CA SER A 808 -14.99 14.38 -10.66
C SER A 808 -14.30 14.97 -9.44
N LEU A 809 -15.09 15.50 -8.50
CA LEU A 809 -14.67 15.90 -7.18
C LEU A 809 -15.48 15.12 -6.13
N THR A 810 -14.80 14.56 -5.15
CA THR A 810 -15.42 13.91 -3.99
C THR A 810 -15.04 14.71 -2.76
N PHE A 811 -16.04 15.25 -2.05
CA PHE A 811 -15.83 15.83 -0.73
C PHE A 811 -16.20 14.78 0.31
N PHE A 812 -15.33 14.56 1.28
CA PHE A 812 -15.48 13.54 2.32
C PHE A 812 -15.48 14.22 3.69
N ASN A 813 -16.61 14.15 4.37
CA ASN A 813 -16.69 14.48 5.80
C ASN A 813 -16.40 13.21 6.60
N GLU A 814 -15.22 13.17 7.21
CA GLU A 814 -14.80 12.07 8.06
C GLU A 814 -15.45 12.07 9.46
N ASP A 815 -16.01 13.21 9.88
CA ASP A 815 -16.70 13.37 11.16
C ASP A 815 -18.11 12.80 11.05
N GLU A 816 -18.34 11.66 11.71
CA GLU A 816 -19.62 10.94 11.71
C GLU A 816 -20.65 11.53 12.69
N GLU A 817 -20.25 12.52 13.49
CA GLU A 817 -21.09 13.15 14.52
C GLU A 817 -21.54 14.57 14.11
N HIS A 818 -20.69 15.33 13.41
CA HIS A 818 -20.94 16.73 13.08
C HIS A 818 -20.83 17.03 11.57
N SER A 819 -21.62 18.01 11.13
CA SER A 819 -21.46 18.62 9.81
C SER A 819 -20.14 19.37 9.69
N GLN A 820 -19.51 19.32 8.52
CA GLN A 820 -18.26 20.02 8.24
C GLN A 820 -18.39 20.91 7.01
N LYS A 821 -17.66 22.03 7.02
CA LYS A 821 -17.46 22.86 5.82
C LYS A 821 -16.15 22.45 5.16
N ILE A 822 -16.24 22.05 3.91
CA ILE A 822 -15.09 21.61 3.11
C ILE A 822 -15.02 22.48 1.86
N ALA A 823 -13.81 22.89 1.48
CA ALA A 823 -13.58 23.78 0.35
C ALA A 823 -12.37 23.36 -0.47
N VAL A 824 -12.41 23.65 -1.78
CA VAL A 824 -11.27 23.48 -2.68
C VAL A 824 -11.18 24.65 -3.64
N ARG A 825 -9.96 25.09 -3.99
CA ARG A 825 -9.77 26.01 -5.12
C ARG A 825 -9.98 25.23 -6.40
N LEU A 826 -10.86 25.71 -7.28
CA LEU A 826 -11.11 25.01 -8.54
C LEU A 826 -9.86 25.03 -9.45
N SER A 827 -9.10 26.11 -9.42
CA SER A 827 -7.76 26.23 -10.02
C SER A 827 -6.66 26.02 -8.96
N GLY A 828 -5.40 25.99 -9.40
CA GLY A 828 -4.24 25.81 -8.53
C GLY A 828 -3.63 24.40 -8.61
N ILE A 829 -2.66 24.13 -7.76
CA ILE A 829 -1.82 22.92 -7.81
C ILE A 829 -2.50 21.77 -7.07
N GLU A 830 -2.68 20.63 -7.75
CA GLU A 830 -3.18 19.40 -7.12
C GLU A 830 -2.24 18.91 -6.00
N GLY A 831 -2.82 18.44 -4.90
CA GLY A 831 -2.11 18.03 -3.68
C GLY A 831 -1.96 19.16 -2.65
N ARG A 832 -2.11 20.44 -3.06
CA ARG A 832 -2.01 21.62 -2.18
C ARG A 832 -3.32 22.41 -2.06
N GLY A 833 -4.46 21.73 -2.19
CA GLY A 833 -5.81 22.29 -2.08
C GLY A 833 -6.36 22.91 -3.37
N GLY A 834 -5.71 22.69 -4.52
CA GLY A 834 -6.20 23.07 -5.86
C GLY A 834 -6.69 21.87 -6.67
N ALA A 835 -7.67 22.07 -7.54
CA ALA A 835 -8.23 21.02 -8.42
C ALA A 835 -7.70 21.04 -9.87
N GLY A 836 -6.74 21.91 -10.19
CA GLY A 836 -6.07 21.94 -11.50
C GLY A 836 -6.95 22.41 -12.68
N LEU A 837 -8.10 23.04 -12.43
CA LEU A 837 -8.97 23.56 -13.50
C LEU A 837 -8.47 24.90 -14.04
N GLN A 838 -8.83 25.20 -15.30
CA GLN A 838 -8.49 26.46 -15.96
C GLN A 838 -9.27 27.62 -15.34
N ALA A 839 -8.56 28.66 -14.88
CA ALA A 839 -9.12 29.74 -14.07
C ALA A 839 -10.10 30.66 -14.83
N ASP A 840 -9.93 30.81 -16.13
CA ASP A 840 -10.74 31.67 -17.02
C ASP A 840 -12.02 31.01 -17.54
N LYS A 841 -12.19 29.71 -17.29
CA LYS A 841 -13.35 28.92 -17.71
C LYS A 841 -14.46 28.94 -16.66
N ARG A 842 -15.64 28.48 -17.06
CA ARG A 842 -16.78 28.23 -16.17
C ARG A 842 -17.13 26.76 -16.17
N TYR A 843 -17.61 26.27 -15.04
CA TYR A 843 -17.90 24.86 -14.83
C TYR A 843 -19.26 24.66 -14.17
N TYR A 844 -20.03 23.71 -14.67
CA TYR A 844 -21.15 23.13 -13.95
C TYR A 844 -20.66 22.14 -12.91
N VAL A 845 -21.23 22.20 -11.70
CA VAL A 845 -20.98 21.22 -10.63
C VAL A 845 -22.29 20.51 -10.29
N TYR A 846 -22.35 19.19 -10.47
CA TYR A 846 -23.56 18.39 -10.25
C TYR A 846 -23.31 17.26 -9.25
N ASP A 847 -24.11 17.21 -8.19
CA ASP A 847 -24.06 16.22 -7.11
C ASP A 847 -24.86 14.96 -7.48
N PHE A 848 -24.19 13.81 -7.42
CA PHE A 848 -24.75 12.52 -7.78
C PHE A 848 -25.82 12.02 -6.80
N TRP A 849 -25.49 11.93 -5.49
CA TRP A 849 -26.38 11.31 -4.51
C TRP A 849 -27.60 12.16 -4.20
N ASN A 850 -27.45 13.49 -4.23
CA ASN A 850 -28.54 14.42 -4.00
C ASN A 850 -29.30 14.79 -5.30
N ASP A 851 -28.89 14.24 -6.46
CA ASP A 851 -29.47 14.47 -7.79
C ASP A 851 -29.75 15.95 -8.08
N ARG A 852 -28.73 16.79 -7.87
CA ARG A 852 -28.86 18.25 -7.84
C ARG A 852 -27.70 18.97 -8.50
N LEU A 853 -28.01 20.02 -9.27
CA LEU A 853 -27.02 21.02 -9.65
C LEU A 853 -26.64 21.88 -8.45
N ILE A 854 -25.35 21.87 -8.09
CA ILE A 854 -24.78 22.75 -7.06
C ILE A 854 -24.70 24.19 -7.58
N GLY A 855 -24.22 24.37 -8.81
CA GLY A 855 -24.17 25.68 -9.45
C GLY A 855 -23.22 25.76 -10.65
N ILE A 856 -22.99 27.00 -11.10
CA ILE A 856 -22.01 27.36 -12.11
C ILE A 856 -20.92 28.20 -11.45
N PHE A 857 -19.67 27.77 -11.58
CA PHE A 857 -18.51 28.40 -10.94
C PHE A 857 -17.47 28.80 -11.98
N LYS A 858 -16.74 29.89 -11.76
CA LYS A 858 -15.51 30.17 -12.52
C LYS A 858 -14.40 29.28 -12.01
N GLY A 859 -13.44 28.91 -12.85
CA GLY A 859 -12.28 28.14 -12.40
C GLY A 859 -11.42 28.88 -11.37
N SER A 860 -11.49 30.21 -11.33
CA SER A 860 -10.86 31.03 -10.30
C SER A 860 -11.54 30.96 -8.92
N ASP A 861 -12.73 30.37 -8.84
CA ASP A 861 -13.53 30.36 -7.60
C ASP A 861 -13.06 29.28 -6.63
N VAL A 862 -13.50 29.43 -5.38
CA VAL A 862 -13.42 28.40 -4.34
C VAL A 862 -14.78 27.73 -4.26
N LEU A 863 -14.81 26.40 -4.42
CA LEU A 863 -16.02 25.60 -4.20
C LEU A 863 -16.06 25.21 -2.72
N GLU A 864 -16.87 25.90 -1.92
CA GLU A 864 -17.17 25.56 -0.52
C GLU A 864 -18.53 24.86 -0.45
N GLN A 865 -18.61 23.78 0.33
CA GLN A 865 -19.83 23.03 0.58
C GLN A 865 -19.95 22.71 2.08
N GLU A 866 -21.18 22.80 2.61
CA GLU A 866 -21.53 22.23 3.91
C GLU A 866 -21.97 20.78 3.71
N LEU A 867 -21.26 19.86 4.35
CA LEU A 867 -21.50 18.43 4.32
C LEU A 867 -22.14 17.98 5.62
N ARG A 868 -23.13 17.09 5.52
CA ARG A 868 -23.75 16.43 6.69
C ARG A 868 -22.72 15.51 7.35
N LYS A 869 -22.98 15.12 8.60
CA LYS A 869 -22.12 14.19 9.35
C LYS A 869 -21.91 12.90 8.54
N GLY A 870 -20.65 12.49 8.35
CA GLY A 870 -20.26 11.33 7.57
C GLY A 870 -20.64 11.36 6.08
N GLU A 871 -21.02 12.50 5.48
CA GLU A 871 -21.37 12.57 4.06
C GLU A 871 -20.11 12.40 3.17
N ALA A 872 -20.21 11.58 2.12
CA ALA A 872 -19.30 11.64 0.97
C ALA A 872 -20.06 12.14 -0.26
N ARG A 873 -19.76 13.38 -0.68
CA ARG A 873 -20.44 14.04 -1.79
C ARG A 873 -19.64 13.89 -3.08
N GLN A 874 -20.14 13.03 -3.98
CA GLN A 874 -19.60 12.85 -5.32
C GLN A 874 -20.19 13.87 -6.29
N MET A 875 -19.33 14.60 -6.99
CA MET A 875 -19.73 15.65 -7.93
C MET A 875 -19.02 15.54 -9.27
N ALA A 876 -19.75 15.76 -10.36
CA ALA A 876 -19.19 15.97 -11.69
C ALA A 876 -18.94 17.45 -11.90
N VAL A 877 -17.74 17.78 -12.39
CA VAL A 877 -17.33 19.13 -12.77
C VAL A 877 -17.15 19.16 -14.28
N ARG A 878 -18.03 19.86 -14.99
CA ARG A 878 -18.08 19.92 -16.47
C ARG A 878 -17.77 21.33 -16.94
N GLU A 879 -16.84 21.51 -17.86
CA GLU A 879 -16.67 22.81 -18.54
C GLU A 879 -17.99 23.21 -19.19
N MET A 880 -18.39 24.48 -19.02
CA MET A 880 -19.62 25.03 -19.57
C MET A 880 -19.47 25.27 -21.07
N GLU A 881 -20.36 24.67 -21.85
CA GLU A 881 -20.46 24.82 -23.30
C GLU A 881 -21.50 25.88 -23.68
N SER A 882 -21.55 26.22 -24.98
CA SER A 882 -22.56 27.11 -25.55
C SER A 882 -23.83 26.39 -26.04
N ASN A 883 -23.78 25.07 -26.14
CA ASN A 883 -24.84 24.21 -26.65
C ASN A 883 -25.32 23.25 -25.56
N PRO A 884 -26.52 22.66 -25.66
CA PRO A 884 -26.99 21.68 -24.70
C PRO A 884 -25.97 20.57 -24.44
N GLN A 885 -25.74 20.22 -23.18
CA GLN A 885 -24.72 19.24 -22.78
C GLN A 885 -25.21 18.35 -21.64
N VAL A 886 -24.72 17.12 -21.59
CA VAL A 886 -24.93 16.22 -20.44
C VAL A 886 -24.12 16.71 -19.25
N LEU A 887 -24.76 16.79 -18.09
CA LEU A 887 -24.12 17.09 -16.82
C LEU A 887 -23.85 15.84 -15.99
N SER A 888 -24.87 14.99 -15.86
CA SER A 888 -24.86 13.79 -15.01
C SER A 888 -25.85 12.73 -15.48
N THR A 889 -25.69 11.52 -14.97
CA THR A 889 -26.66 10.43 -14.95
C THR A 889 -26.91 10.03 -13.48
N ASP A 890 -27.95 9.24 -13.22
CA ASP A 890 -28.21 8.59 -11.92
C ASP A 890 -27.82 7.10 -11.88
N ARG A 891 -27.20 6.60 -12.96
CA ARG A 891 -26.82 5.19 -13.12
C ARG A 891 -25.53 4.83 -12.39
N HIS A 892 -24.49 5.65 -12.52
CA HIS A 892 -23.17 5.34 -11.98
C HIS A 892 -22.49 6.55 -11.34
N LEU A 893 -21.65 6.32 -10.32
CA LEU A 893 -20.92 7.34 -9.55
C LEU A 893 -20.01 8.24 -10.43
N LEU A 894 -19.62 7.73 -11.60
CA LEU A 894 -18.89 8.50 -12.62
C LEU A 894 -19.80 9.21 -13.63
N GLN A 895 -21.08 9.38 -13.32
CA GLN A 895 -21.99 10.37 -13.90
C GLN A 895 -21.97 10.43 -15.44
N GLY A 896 -22.04 9.26 -16.08
CA GLY A 896 -22.10 9.07 -17.53
C GLY A 896 -20.86 8.47 -18.17
N LEU A 897 -19.78 8.19 -17.43
CA LEU A 897 -18.50 7.79 -18.04
C LEU A 897 -18.57 6.35 -18.56
N LEU A 898 -19.27 5.48 -17.83
CA LEU A 898 -19.31 4.06 -18.11
C LEU A 898 -20.55 3.67 -18.90
N GLU A 899 -21.62 4.45 -18.78
CA GLU A 899 -22.94 4.15 -19.32
C GLU A 899 -23.33 5.02 -20.53
N LEU A 900 -22.60 6.10 -20.83
CA LEU A 900 -22.83 6.90 -22.04
C LEU A 900 -21.61 6.86 -22.97
N SER A 901 -21.86 6.83 -24.28
CA SER A 901 -20.80 6.92 -25.29
C SER A 901 -21.23 7.76 -26.49
N GLU A 902 -20.25 8.35 -27.17
CA GLU A 902 -20.44 9.16 -28.40
C GLU A 902 -21.45 10.31 -28.24
N VAL A 903 -21.53 10.89 -27.05
CA VAL A 903 -22.43 12.02 -26.77
C VAL A 903 -21.91 13.27 -27.50
N SER A 904 -22.74 13.83 -28.38
CA SER A 904 -22.38 15.01 -29.18
C SER A 904 -23.58 15.86 -29.55
N TRP A 905 -23.33 17.16 -29.71
CA TRP A 905 -24.30 18.13 -30.20
C TRP A 905 -24.19 18.27 -31.72
N ASN A 906 -25.32 18.23 -32.42
CA ASN A 906 -25.42 18.49 -33.86
C ASN A 906 -26.01 19.89 -34.11
N GLU A 907 -25.17 20.78 -34.64
CA GLU A 907 -25.55 22.17 -34.91
C GLU A 907 -26.55 22.31 -36.09
N GLU A 908 -26.58 21.37 -37.04
CA GLU A 908 -27.52 21.44 -38.17
C GLU A 908 -28.93 21.03 -37.74
N THR A 909 -29.04 19.94 -36.98
CA THR A 909 -30.34 19.40 -36.54
C THR A 909 -30.83 19.97 -35.21
N LYS A 910 -29.95 20.67 -34.47
CA LYS A 910 -30.20 21.17 -33.10
C LYS A 910 -30.55 20.04 -32.12
N GLU A 911 -29.82 18.94 -32.23
CA GLU A 911 -30.02 17.73 -31.42
C GLU A 911 -28.78 17.41 -30.59
N LEU A 912 -28.99 17.06 -29.32
CA LEU A 912 -28.00 16.35 -28.51
C LEU A 912 -28.29 14.85 -28.64
N ALA A 913 -27.28 14.06 -29.01
CA ALA A 913 -27.44 12.64 -29.27
C ALA A 913 -26.28 11.82 -28.71
N GLY A 914 -26.51 10.53 -28.48
CA GLY A 914 -25.47 9.60 -28.04
C GLY A 914 -26.03 8.20 -27.83
N TYR A 915 -25.19 7.31 -27.31
CA TYR A 915 -25.62 5.98 -26.87
C TYR A 915 -25.68 5.91 -25.34
N ALA A 916 -26.63 5.11 -24.86
CA ALA A 916 -26.83 4.80 -23.45
C ALA A 916 -26.86 3.28 -23.24
N GLU A 917 -26.12 2.78 -22.25
CA GLU A 917 -26.17 1.39 -21.79
C GLU A 917 -27.24 1.25 -20.69
N LEU A 918 -28.42 0.74 -21.07
CA LEU A 918 -29.56 0.62 -20.15
C LEU A 918 -29.55 -0.70 -19.38
N VAL A 919 -30.05 -0.66 -18.15
CA VAL A 919 -30.26 -1.84 -17.32
C VAL A 919 -31.70 -2.32 -17.43
N ALA A 920 -31.89 -3.63 -17.56
CA ALA A 920 -33.20 -4.25 -17.75
C ALA A 920 -34.18 -3.95 -16.59
N GLY A 921 -35.24 -3.23 -16.91
CA GLY A 921 -36.33 -2.86 -16.01
C GLY A 921 -36.03 -1.67 -15.10
N GLU A 922 -34.95 -0.92 -15.36
CA GLU A 922 -34.59 0.28 -14.58
C GLU A 922 -34.55 1.53 -15.49
N PRO A 923 -35.23 2.62 -15.11
CA PRO A 923 -35.11 3.88 -15.82
C PRO A 923 -33.77 4.55 -15.51
N MET A 924 -33.07 5.02 -16.54
CA MET A 924 -31.89 5.88 -16.41
C MET A 924 -32.28 7.33 -16.69
N ARG A 925 -31.93 8.23 -15.78
CA ARG A 925 -32.14 9.68 -15.95
C ARG A 925 -30.83 10.36 -16.32
N ILE A 926 -30.87 11.18 -17.37
CA ILE A 926 -29.76 11.99 -17.86
C ILE A 926 -30.10 13.46 -17.62
N ALA A 927 -29.34 14.12 -16.76
CA ALA A 927 -29.46 15.56 -16.51
C ALA A 927 -28.70 16.34 -17.60
N ILE A 928 -29.41 17.22 -18.30
CA ILE A 928 -28.89 17.99 -19.44
C ILE A 928 -29.05 19.49 -19.13
N ALA A 929 -27.93 20.21 -19.19
CA ALA A 929 -27.96 21.66 -19.23
C ALA A 929 -28.42 22.11 -20.62
N SER A 930 -29.43 22.96 -20.65
CA SER A 930 -30.03 23.47 -21.87
C SER A 930 -29.25 24.63 -22.50
N ASN A 931 -28.41 25.31 -21.72
CA ASN A 931 -27.52 26.40 -22.18
C ASN A 931 -28.25 27.48 -23.00
N GLY A 932 -29.46 27.86 -22.56
CA GLY A 932 -30.29 28.88 -23.22
C GLY A 932 -31.13 28.37 -24.38
N TRP A 933 -31.17 27.06 -24.61
CA TRP A 933 -32.05 26.43 -25.59
C TRP A 933 -33.31 25.84 -24.92
N ASN A 934 -34.41 25.81 -25.65
CA ASN A 934 -35.68 25.25 -25.21
C ASN A 934 -35.80 23.76 -25.63
N PRO A 935 -35.85 22.81 -24.68
CA PRO A 935 -36.04 21.39 -25.01
C PRO A 935 -37.38 21.16 -25.71
N GLN A 936 -37.42 20.29 -26.72
CA GLN A 936 -38.62 20.03 -27.52
C GLN A 936 -39.12 18.59 -27.37
N SER A 937 -38.37 17.62 -27.86
CA SER A 937 -38.79 16.22 -27.87
C SER A 937 -37.59 15.26 -27.84
N CYS A 938 -37.76 14.14 -27.15
CA CYS A 938 -36.80 13.05 -27.13
C CYS A 938 -37.24 11.90 -28.04
N SER A 939 -36.28 11.19 -28.61
CA SER A 939 -36.53 9.99 -29.41
C SER A 939 -35.40 8.98 -29.21
N VAL A 940 -35.70 7.72 -29.51
CA VAL A 940 -34.78 6.59 -29.39
C VAL A 940 -34.84 5.76 -30.67
N SER A 941 -33.76 5.05 -30.99
CA SER A 941 -33.71 4.16 -32.16
C SER A 941 -34.58 2.92 -32.05
N ASP A 942 -34.93 2.54 -30.82
CA ASP A 942 -35.70 1.34 -30.51
C ASP A 942 -37.08 1.69 -29.97
N ALA A 943 -38.13 1.20 -30.63
CA ALA A 943 -39.52 1.49 -30.28
C ALA A 943 -39.96 0.85 -28.96
N GLU A 944 -39.24 -0.16 -28.44
CA GLU A 944 -39.53 -0.79 -27.15
C GLU A 944 -38.95 -0.02 -25.97
N VAL A 945 -38.05 0.94 -26.22
CA VAL A 945 -37.47 1.80 -25.19
C VAL A 945 -38.40 2.99 -24.96
N LYS A 946 -38.83 3.18 -23.71
CA LYS A 946 -39.59 4.36 -23.32
C LYS A 946 -38.64 5.54 -23.21
N CYS A 947 -39.01 6.65 -23.86
CA CYS A 947 -38.31 7.92 -23.79
C CYS A 947 -39.27 8.98 -23.25
N SER A 948 -38.89 9.67 -22.19
CA SER A 948 -39.63 10.82 -21.67
C SER A 948 -38.68 11.90 -21.19
N SER A 949 -39.17 13.12 -21.02
CA SER A 949 -38.38 14.22 -20.47
C SER A 949 -39.20 15.04 -19.50
N GLU A 950 -38.57 15.50 -18.43
CA GLU A 950 -39.15 16.43 -17.46
C GLU A 950 -38.28 17.68 -17.34
N LYS A 951 -38.92 18.85 -17.30
CA LYS A 951 -38.21 20.10 -17.01
C LYS A 951 -37.96 20.15 -15.49
N ASN A 952 -36.69 20.11 -15.09
CA ASN A 952 -36.30 20.09 -13.69
C ASN A 952 -36.11 21.50 -13.12
N SER A 953 -35.49 22.39 -13.91
CA SER A 953 -35.33 23.82 -13.59
C SER A 953 -35.40 24.65 -14.88
N GLU A 954 -35.21 25.97 -14.80
CA GLU A 954 -35.15 26.80 -16.02
C GLU A 954 -34.06 26.32 -16.98
N ASP A 955 -32.90 25.94 -16.45
CA ASP A 955 -31.71 25.60 -17.24
C ASP A 955 -31.47 24.09 -17.39
N ILE A 956 -32.16 23.23 -16.63
CA ILE A 956 -31.94 21.76 -16.65
C ILE A 956 -33.21 21.01 -17.06
N VAL A 957 -33.02 20.08 -18.00
CA VAL A 957 -34.00 19.07 -18.38
C VAL A 957 -33.46 17.69 -18.05
N LYS A 958 -34.31 16.79 -17.54
CA LYS A 958 -33.96 15.38 -17.32
C LYS A 958 -34.62 14.52 -18.40
N LEU A 959 -33.80 13.78 -19.13
CA LEU A 959 -34.21 12.76 -20.08
C LEU A 959 -34.27 11.42 -19.35
N SER A 960 -35.39 10.70 -19.41
CA SER A 960 -35.55 9.36 -18.84
C SER A 960 -35.66 8.32 -19.96
N LEU A 961 -34.84 7.27 -19.84
CA LEU A 961 -34.80 6.14 -20.77
C LEU A 961 -35.03 4.84 -20.00
N GLU A 962 -35.99 4.02 -20.42
CA GLU A 962 -36.31 2.75 -19.76
C GLU A 962 -36.49 1.63 -20.78
N SER A 963 -35.79 0.52 -20.58
CA SER A 963 -35.88 -0.70 -21.41
C SER A 963 -36.23 -1.91 -20.54
N ALA A 964 -37.20 -2.72 -20.97
CA ALA A 964 -37.53 -3.97 -20.28
C ALA A 964 -36.39 -5.00 -20.36
N CYS A 965 -35.59 -4.97 -21.44
CA CYS A 965 -34.52 -5.93 -21.71
C CYS A 965 -33.11 -5.36 -21.49
N GLY A 966 -32.99 -4.05 -21.23
CA GLY A 966 -31.69 -3.36 -21.12
C GLY A 966 -31.00 -3.20 -22.47
N GLY A 967 -29.68 -3.00 -22.43
CA GLY A 967 -28.81 -2.93 -23.61
C GLY A 967 -28.54 -1.52 -24.14
N LYS A 968 -27.71 -1.46 -25.18
CA LYS A 968 -27.25 -0.20 -25.80
C LYS A 968 -28.34 0.40 -26.69
N VAL A 969 -28.80 1.61 -26.37
CA VAL A 969 -29.78 2.36 -27.17
C VAL A 969 -29.19 3.68 -27.66
N PHE A 970 -29.48 4.04 -28.91
CA PHE A 970 -29.19 5.37 -29.44
C PHE A 970 -30.35 6.32 -29.12
N TRP A 971 -30.05 7.47 -28.50
CA TRP A 971 -31.03 8.47 -28.11
C TRP A 971 -30.71 9.83 -28.73
N LYS A 972 -31.76 10.63 -28.91
CA LYS A 972 -31.71 12.01 -29.40
C LYS A 972 -32.64 12.90 -28.59
N PHE A 973 -32.20 14.13 -28.33
CA PHE A 973 -33.03 15.17 -27.74
C PHE A 973 -32.91 16.45 -28.57
N SER A 974 -34.03 16.88 -29.13
CA SER A 974 -34.14 18.09 -29.95
C SER A 974 -34.37 19.34 -29.11
N PHE A 975 -33.77 20.45 -29.55
CA PHE A 975 -33.86 21.76 -28.91
C PHE A 975 -34.20 22.86 -29.93
N LYS A 976 -34.76 23.97 -29.45
CA LYS A 976 -34.96 25.21 -30.22
C LYS A 976 -34.39 26.39 -29.48
N LYS A 977 -33.85 27.36 -30.19
CA LYS A 977 -33.36 28.59 -29.59
C LYS A 977 -34.51 29.47 -29.11
#